data_AF-A0A0G1WPR4-F1
#
_entry.id   AF-A0A0G1WPR4-F1
#
_cell.length_a   1.000
_cell.length_b   1.000
_cell.length_c   1.000
_cell.angle_alpha   90.00
_cell.angle_beta   90.00
_cell.angle_gamma   90.00
#
_symmetry.space_group_name_H-M   'P 1'
#
loop_
_entity.id
_entity.type
_entity.pdbx_description
1 polymer ?
#
loop_
_entity_poly.entity_id
_entity_poly.type
_entity_poly.pdbx_seq_one_letter_code
_entity_poly.pdbx_strand_id
1 'polypeptide(L)'
;MDLSKVFSPILSKVGQGTPKEDYFLAVKISSSQVLATSWKVAEGKVAIGQIHSARIEGNDFDSLLKAADKVVSQAGSTGSVEINKVIFAVPESWVSEGKIAPAHLPNLRRICQQLDLTPLGYVVLSEALDSFFKEAEGAPLTAILVELDGRSSALTIYRAGKSLGTAPLLQNSDSPEAIVAALENALKQFTDLEALPARIIIYDGKSQLDALSQKITAHPWTGRLPFLHFPRVEILPSDFVIKAVAASGAVQMGASLNISELAVSSPKIVPPRPEIRPEESQQATRESEAELREVSAQEAGFALDADFSEVTLPVKSPPSPANGSAEFTPLPPPVIEKRPDQTTDQTSKKERRHPLNLVGATSFLTTIPKTLFRSLPQPSPPSSLKPPPKLIPLLGVTLLVLILGFAGIFYFLPKATVTLTLALKNFDHEMELAVQTNGSSSSDQKVITGEFLEVAEIGTKKGIASGRKTVGEKAKGNVTIYSVAGVKSFVAGTTITSPDGLKFTLDRDVSVASGDAITPATVSVGVTASNIGATHNLSSGTKFTVASLSSSDYLAKNDSAFSGGSSREATIVTKADQDRLSATLSAELSAKAQEDLQAKLAPAQTLLPTAITSEVSKKKFSKDVDAEAETLSLDMTMNFKGVIFSTGEAIGLFKQEFSSDIPDGYTLTPEESSLTVHQVTVDKKGAIKLDLGLSSKLAPHLNLEDAQSRVTGKSIKQAKASLSSLPGVSHIDVTITPRIFQKFIDATVLPWKKDNIQIEVITE
;
A
#
# COMPACT_ATOMS: atom_id res chain seq x y z
N MET A 1 -1.22 0.47 -45.14
CA MET A 1 -0.42 0.60 -43.91
C MET A 1 -0.66 -0.64 -43.08
N ASP A 2 0.37 -1.42 -42.74
CA ASP A 2 0.23 -2.64 -41.95
C ASP A 2 0.04 -2.27 -40.47
N LEU A 3 -1.21 -2.22 -40.03
CA LEU A 3 -1.63 -1.61 -38.77
C LEU A 3 -1.32 -2.48 -37.54
N SER A 4 -0.98 -3.75 -37.76
CA SER A 4 -0.44 -4.62 -36.71
C SER A 4 0.89 -4.10 -36.16
N LYS A 5 1.63 -3.31 -36.96
CA LYS A 5 2.88 -2.66 -36.58
C LYS A 5 2.68 -1.34 -35.83
N VAL A 6 1.56 -0.65 -36.07
CA VAL A 6 1.25 0.66 -35.49
C VAL A 6 0.79 0.53 -34.04
N PHE A 7 -0.06 -0.46 -33.75
CA PHE A 7 -0.42 -0.84 -32.39
C PHE A 7 0.49 -1.96 -31.89
N SER A 8 1.79 -1.65 -31.75
CA SER A 8 2.73 -2.51 -31.04
C SER A 8 2.75 -2.15 -29.55
N PRO A 9 3.04 -3.11 -28.64
CA PRO A 9 3.23 -2.79 -27.23
C PRO A 9 4.38 -1.80 -27.06
N ILE A 10 4.09 -0.65 -26.46
CA ILE A 10 5.05 0.44 -26.29
C ILE A 10 6.24 -0.02 -25.45
N LEU A 11 6.00 -0.86 -24.43
CA LEU A 11 7.01 -1.53 -23.59
C LEU A 11 8.09 -2.35 -24.32
N SER A 12 7.94 -2.58 -25.64
CA SER A 12 8.91 -3.36 -26.42
C SER A 12 9.78 -2.55 -27.39
N LYS A 13 9.46 -1.28 -27.70
CA LYS A 13 10.20 -0.50 -28.71
C LYS A 13 10.03 1.03 -28.56
N VAL A 14 11.00 1.69 -27.96
CA VAL A 14 11.37 3.10 -28.28
C VAL A 14 12.89 3.24 -28.10
N GLY A 15 13.57 3.82 -29.10
CA GLY A 15 15.00 4.08 -29.05
C GLY A 15 15.33 5.34 -28.23
N GLN A 16 16.41 5.28 -27.47
CA GLN A 16 16.92 6.40 -26.68
C GLN A 16 17.30 7.57 -27.59
N GLY A 17 16.56 8.68 -27.49
CA GLY A 17 16.87 9.95 -28.14
C GLY A 17 16.46 11.09 -27.23
N THR A 18 17.23 12.19 -27.24
CA THR A 18 16.94 13.38 -26.44
C THR A 18 15.61 14.02 -26.86
N PRO A 19 14.71 14.37 -25.90
CA PRO A 19 13.37 14.82 -26.24
C PRO A 19 13.38 16.24 -26.80
N LYS A 20 12.76 16.43 -27.98
CA LYS A 20 12.15 17.72 -28.36
C LYS A 20 10.90 17.94 -27.50
N GLU A 21 10.51 19.19 -27.26
CA GLU A 21 9.29 19.56 -26.52
C GLU A 21 8.01 19.17 -27.29
N ASP A 22 7.76 17.87 -27.42
CA ASP A 22 6.55 17.33 -28.02
C ASP A 22 5.52 17.07 -26.92
N TYR A 23 4.26 17.45 -27.20
CA TYR A 23 3.11 17.10 -26.37
C TYR A 23 2.51 15.77 -26.86
N PHE A 24 2.02 14.98 -25.92
CA PHE A 24 1.42 13.67 -26.16
C PHE A 24 0.09 13.55 -25.43
N LEU A 25 -0.77 12.67 -25.92
CA LEU A 25 -2.04 12.34 -25.30
C LEU A 25 -1.99 10.92 -24.73
N ALA A 26 -2.41 10.74 -23.49
CA ALA A 26 -2.73 9.42 -22.95
C ALA A 26 -4.25 9.26 -22.93
N VAL A 27 -4.76 8.21 -23.58
CA VAL A 27 -6.19 7.89 -23.61
C VAL A 27 -6.40 6.51 -23.01
N LYS A 28 -7.04 6.46 -21.84
CA LYS A 28 -7.42 5.22 -21.17
C LYS A 28 -8.85 4.87 -21.54
N ILE A 29 -9.04 3.69 -22.12
CA ILE A 29 -10.35 3.14 -22.43
C ILE A 29 -10.62 2.03 -21.42
N SER A 30 -11.74 2.11 -20.71
CA SER A 30 -12.28 1.01 -19.91
C SER A 30 -13.64 0.56 -20.47
N SER A 31 -14.24 -0.46 -19.88
CA SER A 31 -15.57 -0.95 -20.26
C SER A 31 -16.69 0.05 -19.95
N SER A 32 -16.49 0.96 -18.98
CA SER A 32 -17.53 1.88 -18.50
C SER A 32 -17.24 3.36 -18.72
N GLN A 33 -15.98 3.75 -18.98
CA GLN A 33 -15.57 5.14 -19.14
C GLN A 33 -14.33 5.28 -20.04
N VAL A 34 -14.10 6.49 -20.52
CA VAL A 34 -12.87 6.90 -21.20
C VAL A 34 -12.27 8.06 -20.42
N LEU A 35 -10.96 8.00 -20.17
CA LEU A 35 -10.19 9.09 -19.59
C LEU A 35 -9.15 9.58 -20.59
N ALA A 36 -8.86 10.87 -20.60
CA ALA A 36 -7.76 11.43 -21.38
C ALA A 36 -7.00 12.51 -20.60
N THR A 37 -5.69 12.60 -20.86
CA THR A 37 -4.83 13.67 -20.35
C THR A 37 -3.70 13.96 -21.33
N SER A 38 -3.31 15.23 -21.44
CA SER A 38 -2.09 15.65 -22.13
C SER A 38 -0.89 15.43 -21.23
N TRP A 39 0.27 15.10 -21.79
CA TRP A 39 1.51 15.03 -21.04
C TRP A 39 2.71 15.39 -21.92
N LYS A 40 3.81 15.82 -21.29
CA LYS A 40 5.07 16.11 -21.96
C LYS A 40 6.26 15.73 -21.08
N VAL A 41 7.43 15.60 -21.70
CA VAL A 41 8.71 15.51 -20.98
C VAL A 41 9.37 16.87 -21.01
N ALA A 42 9.45 17.53 -19.86
CA ALA A 42 10.12 18.82 -19.69
C ALA A 42 11.27 18.66 -18.68
N GLU A 43 12.48 19.09 -19.06
CA GLU A 43 13.67 19.01 -18.19
C GLU A 43 13.96 17.59 -17.63
N GLY A 44 13.64 16.55 -18.41
CA GLY A 44 13.82 15.16 -17.98
C GLY A 44 12.79 14.66 -16.97
N LYS A 45 11.70 15.40 -16.73
CA LYS A 45 10.57 15.01 -15.87
C LYS A 45 9.27 14.95 -16.67
N VAL A 46 8.35 14.09 -16.22
CA VAL A 46 6.99 14.03 -16.78
C VAL A 46 6.12 15.13 -16.21
N ALA A 47 5.48 15.92 -17.08
CA ALA A 47 4.43 16.87 -16.69
C ALA A 47 3.10 16.37 -17.26
N ILE A 48 2.13 16.13 -16.38
CA ILE A 48 0.78 15.65 -16.73
C ILE A 48 -0.20 16.82 -16.61
N GLY A 49 -1.03 17.00 -17.63
CA GLY A 49 -2.06 18.03 -17.67
C GLY A 49 -3.32 17.62 -16.90
N GLN A 50 -4.39 18.37 -17.10
CA GLN A 50 -5.67 18.05 -16.47
C GLN A 50 -6.21 16.71 -17.01
N ILE A 51 -6.84 15.93 -16.12
CA ILE A 51 -7.42 14.63 -16.46
C ILE A 51 -8.92 14.83 -16.67
N HIS A 52 -9.40 14.39 -17.82
CA HIS A 52 -10.80 14.44 -18.19
C HIS A 52 -11.37 13.02 -18.25
N SER A 53 -12.64 12.86 -17.85
CA SER A 53 -13.33 11.56 -17.87
C SER A 53 -14.73 11.70 -18.46
N ALA A 54 -15.17 10.67 -19.18
CA ALA A 54 -16.52 10.55 -19.71
C ALA A 54 -17.02 9.11 -19.60
N ARG A 55 -18.25 8.94 -19.11
CA ARG A 55 -18.91 7.63 -19.03
C ARG A 55 -19.34 7.18 -20.42
N ILE A 56 -19.17 5.88 -20.70
CA ILE A 56 -19.70 5.25 -21.90
C ILE A 56 -21.16 4.88 -21.62
N GLU A 57 -22.11 5.55 -22.28
CA GLU A 57 -23.54 5.41 -21.98
C GLU A 57 -24.14 4.11 -22.52
N GLY A 58 -23.74 3.67 -23.72
CA GLY A 58 -24.16 2.40 -24.33
C GLY A 58 -23.09 1.31 -24.35
N ASN A 59 -23.43 0.18 -24.99
CA ASN A 59 -22.51 -0.95 -25.25
C ASN A 59 -22.06 -1.00 -26.72
N ASP A 60 -22.36 0.04 -27.48
CA ASP A 60 -22.05 0.19 -28.90
C ASP A 60 -20.82 1.09 -29.12
N PHE A 61 -20.27 1.03 -30.34
CA PHE A 61 -19.10 1.82 -30.70
C PHE A 61 -19.37 3.34 -30.71
N ASP A 62 -20.57 3.78 -31.10
CA ASP A 62 -20.86 5.22 -31.18
C ASP A 62 -20.88 5.85 -29.78
N SER A 63 -21.34 5.11 -28.77
CA SER A 63 -21.22 5.50 -27.36
C SER A 63 -19.77 5.63 -26.90
N LEU A 64 -18.89 4.70 -27.28
CA LEU A 64 -17.45 4.78 -27.00
C LEU A 64 -16.81 5.97 -27.70
N LEU A 65 -17.14 6.19 -28.98
CA LEU A 65 -16.61 7.30 -29.77
C LEU A 65 -17.03 8.64 -29.18
N LYS A 66 -18.29 8.81 -28.77
CA LYS A 66 -18.77 10.05 -28.12
C LYS A 66 -18.03 10.34 -26.81
N ALA A 67 -17.79 9.31 -26.00
CA ALA A 67 -17.04 9.47 -24.76
C ALA A 67 -15.58 9.86 -25.05
N ALA A 68 -14.94 9.19 -26.02
CA ALA A 68 -13.58 9.50 -26.46
C ALA A 68 -13.45 10.91 -27.03
N ASP A 69 -14.34 11.30 -27.94
CA ASP A 69 -14.40 12.64 -28.54
C ASP A 69 -14.46 13.74 -27.48
N LYS A 70 -15.35 13.55 -26.49
CA LYS A 70 -15.51 14.51 -25.39
C LYS A 70 -14.22 14.71 -24.59
N VAL A 71 -13.57 13.63 -24.16
CA VAL A 71 -12.36 13.75 -23.32
C VAL A 71 -11.12 14.13 -24.13
N VAL A 72 -11.00 13.66 -25.37
CA VAL A 72 -9.90 14.01 -26.28
C VAL A 72 -9.99 15.47 -26.67
N SER A 73 -11.18 16.01 -26.96
CA SER A 73 -11.34 17.44 -27.27
C SER A 73 -10.95 18.33 -26.08
N GLN A 74 -11.21 17.86 -24.85
CA GLN A 74 -10.83 18.58 -23.62
C GLN A 74 -9.33 18.49 -23.32
N ALA A 75 -8.73 17.30 -23.46
CA ALA A 75 -7.31 17.07 -23.17
C ALA A 75 -6.37 17.41 -24.33
N GLY A 76 -6.87 17.43 -25.56
CA GLY A 76 -6.11 17.57 -26.81
C GLY A 76 -5.77 19.01 -27.19
N SER A 77 -6.10 19.98 -26.32
CA SER A 77 -5.69 21.37 -26.46
C SER A 77 -5.01 21.85 -25.19
N THR A 78 -3.76 22.34 -25.32
CA THR A 78 -3.06 23.03 -24.23
C THR A 78 -2.60 24.38 -24.75
N GLY A 79 -3.34 25.44 -24.40
CA GLY A 79 -3.12 26.78 -24.95
C GLY A 79 -3.44 26.82 -26.45
N SER A 80 -2.42 27.09 -27.29
CA SER A 80 -2.53 27.14 -28.76
C SER A 80 -1.99 25.89 -29.47
N VAL A 81 -1.60 24.86 -28.72
CA VAL A 81 -1.03 23.62 -29.28
C VAL A 81 -2.11 22.55 -29.35
N GLU A 82 -2.37 22.05 -30.55
CA GLU A 82 -3.19 20.85 -30.79
C GLU A 82 -2.32 19.59 -30.63
N ILE A 83 -2.82 18.62 -29.88
CA ILE A 83 -2.09 17.40 -29.54
C ILE A 83 -2.75 16.22 -30.26
N ASN A 84 -2.06 15.64 -31.24
CA ASN A 84 -2.58 14.51 -32.02
C ASN A 84 -1.84 13.19 -31.77
N LYS A 85 -0.64 13.19 -31.18
CA LYS A 85 0.11 11.95 -30.88
C LYS A 85 -0.48 11.27 -29.64
N VAL A 86 -0.94 10.03 -29.75
CA VAL A 86 -1.67 9.33 -28.67
C VAL A 86 -1.07 7.98 -28.29
N ILE A 87 -1.07 7.68 -26.99
CA ILE A 87 -0.89 6.35 -26.41
C ILE A 87 -2.23 5.87 -25.87
N PHE A 88 -2.67 4.69 -26.29
CA PHE A 88 -3.88 4.07 -25.77
C PHE A 88 -3.57 3.14 -24.59
N ALA A 89 -4.30 3.28 -23.50
CA ALA A 89 -4.35 2.29 -22.43
C ALA A 89 -5.65 1.49 -22.54
N VAL A 90 -5.53 0.17 -22.64
CA VAL A 90 -6.65 -0.74 -22.92
C VAL A 90 -6.74 -1.83 -21.85
N PRO A 91 -7.94 -2.36 -21.56
CA PRO A 91 -8.11 -3.40 -20.56
C PRO A 91 -7.53 -4.72 -21.05
N GLU A 92 -7.24 -5.63 -20.12
CA GLU A 92 -6.67 -6.95 -20.36
C GLU A 92 -7.54 -7.76 -21.31
N SER A 93 -8.86 -7.59 -21.23
CA SER A 93 -9.83 -8.26 -22.10
C SER A 93 -9.67 -7.93 -23.59
N TRP A 94 -9.00 -6.82 -23.93
CA TRP A 94 -8.76 -6.42 -25.32
C TRP A 94 -7.47 -7.00 -25.89
N VAL A 95 -6.68 -7.73 -25.10
CA VAL A 95 -5.37 -8.26 -25.49
C VAL A 95 -5.36 -9.78 -25.45
N SER A 96 -4.80 -10.39 -26.49
CA SER A 96 -4.59 -11.83 -26.58
C SER A 96 -3.22 -12.09 -27.21
N GLU A 97 -2.45 -13.01 -26.64
CA GLU A 97 -1.08 -13.35 -27.11
C GLU A 97 -0.16 -12.12 -27.25
N GLY A 98 -0.29 -11.15 -26.33
CA GLY A 98 0.51 -9.92 -26.32
C GLY A 98 0.19 -8.94 -27.46
N LYS A 99 -0.96 -9.09 -28.14
CA LYS A 99 -1.45 -8.18 -29.19
C LYS A 99 -2.89 -7.79 -28.92
N ILE A 100 -3.30 -6.60 -29.38
CA ILE A 100 -4.71 -6.22 -29.37
C ILE A 100 -5.50 -7.23 -30.21
N ALA A 101 -6.56 -7.79 -29.62
CA ALA A 101 -7.39 -8.78 -30.28
C ALA A 101 -8.03 -8.17 -31.55
N PRO A 102 -8.11 -8.93 -32.66
CA PRO A 102 -8.61 -8.42 -33.94
C PRO A 102 -10.00 -7.75 -33.88
N ALA A 103 -10.84 -8.13 -32.92
CA ALA A 103 -12.16 -7.55 -32.70
C ALA A 103 -12.14 -6.07 -32.29
N HIS A 104 -11.08 -5.60 -31.62
CA HIS A 104 -11.00 -4.22 -31.10
C HIS A 104 -10.21 -3.27 -32.00
N LEU A 105 -9.39 -3.80 -32.92
CA LEU A 105 -8.60 -2.99 -33.86
C LEU A 105 -9.44 -2.04 -34.76
N PRO A 106 -10.62 -2.45 -35.29
CA PRO A 106 -11.46 -1.55 -36.08
C PRO A 106 -11.94 -0.34 -35.27
N ASN A 107 -12.25 -0.54 -33.99
CA ASN A 107 -12.73 0.52 -33.10
C ASN A 107 -11.63 1.56 -32.86
N LEU A 108 -10.43 1.12 -32.49
CA LEU A 108 -9.28 2.02 -32.28
C LEU A 108 -8.91 2.79 -33.56
N ARG A 109 -8.96 2.12 -34.71
CA ARG A 109 -8.73 2.77 -36.02
C ARG A 109 -9.75 3.87 -36.28
N ARG A 110 -11.02 3.59 -36.04
CA ARG A 110 -12.10 4.54 -36.29
C ARG A 110 -12.03 5.73 -35.33
N ILE A 111 -11.66 5.50 -34.06
CA ILE A 111 -11.35 6.58 -33.11
C ILE A 111 -10.22 7.47 -33.65
N CYS A 112 -9.11 6.87 -34.09
CA CYS A 112 -7.98 7.65 -34.63
C CYS A 112 -8.38 8.45 -35.87
N GLN A 113 -9.15 7.86 -36.79
CA GLN A 113 -9.59 8.53 -38.01
C GLN A 113 -10.58 9.67 -37.76
N GLN A 114 -11.52 9.48 -36.83
CA GLN A 114 -12.57 10.47 -36.57
C GLN A 114 -12.11 11.60 -35.65
N LEU A 115 -11.11 11.35 -34.80
CA LEU A 115 -10.55 12.33 -33.87
C LEU A 115 -9.18 12.88 -34.31
N ASP A 116 -8.77 12.58 -35.55
CA ASP A 116 -7.46 12.96 -36.14
C ASP A 116 -6.24 12.65 -35.25
N LEU A 117 -6.24 11.46 -34.63
CA LEU A 117 -5.17 11.02 -33.74
C LEU A 117 -4.14 10.15 -34.47
N THR A 118 -2.87 10.39 -34.16
CA THR A 118 -1.73 9.57 -34.58
C THR A 118 -1.33 8.63 -33.44
N PRO A 119 -1.69 7.34 -33.51
CA PRO A 119 -1.33 6.37 -32.47
C PRO A 119 0.19 6.08 -32.49
N LEU A 120 0.82 6.21 -31.33
CA LEU A 120 2.21 5.80 -31.08
C LEU A 120 2.31 4.33 -30.63
N GLY A 121 1.21 3.80 -30.09
CA GLY A 121 1.07 2.42 -29.67
C GLY A 121 0.08 2.30 -28.52
N TYR A 122 0.18 1.19 -27.77
CA TYR A 122 -0.69 0.93 -26.64
C TYR A 122 0.06 0.32 -25.44
N VAL A 123 -0.59 0.38 -24.29
CA VAL A 123 -0.21 -0.28 -23.04
C VAL A 123 -1.42 -0.94 -22.41
N VAL A 124 -1.23 -2.07 -21.73
CA VAL A 124 -2.31 -2.72 -20.96
C VAL A 124 -2.41 -2.07 -19.57
N LEU A 125 -3.61 -1.96 -18.99
CA LEU A 125 -3.82 -1.26 -17.71
C LEU A 125 -2.91 -1.80 -16.60
N SER A 126 -2.86 -3.12 -16.41
CA SER A 126 -1.98 -3.77 -15.43
C SER A 126 -0.49 -3.63 -15.73
N GLU A 127 -0.09 -3.60 -17.01
CA GLU A 127 1.30 -3.36 -17.41
C GLU A 127 1.75 -1.92 -17.09
N ALA A 128 0.85 -0.95 -17.24
CA ALA A 128 1.13 0.43 -16.84
C ALA A 128 1.33 0.54 -15.33
N LEU A 129 0.56 -0.21 -14.53
CA LEU A 129 0.74 -0.29 -13.08
C LEU A 129 2.05 -0.99 -12.71
N ASP A 130 2.40 -2.11 -13.34
CA ASP A 130 3.68 -2.79 -13.11
C ASP A 130 4.87 -1.89 -13.43
N SER A 131 4.87 -1.24 -14.60
CA SER A 131 5.92 -0.30 -14.99
C SER A 131 6.04 0.87 -14.02
N PHE A 132 4.90 1.39 -13.54
CA PHE A 132 4.88 2.46 -12.55
C PHE A 132 5.46 2.00 -11.20
N PHE A 133 4.96 0.90 -10.63
CA PHE A 133 5.43 0.41 -9.32
C PHE A 133 6.88 -0.04 -9.35
N LYS A 134 7.35 -0.59 -10.47
CA LYS A 134 8.76 -0.93 -10.65
C LYS A 134 9.69 0.28 -10.51
N GLU A 135 9.29 1.41 -11.08
CA GLU A 135 10.04 2.66 -10.97
C GLU A 135 9.83 3.32 -9.61
N ALA A 136 8.61 3.26 -9.07
CA ALA A 136 8.23 3.91 -7.82
C ALA A 136 8.82 3.23 -6.57
N GLU A 137 8.80 1.90 -6.53
CA GLU A 137 9.23 1.10 -5.39
C GLU A 137 10.65 0.51 -5.59
N GLY A 138 11.25 0.71 -6.78
CA GLY A 138 12.54 0.12 -7.14
C GLY A 138 12.52 -1.40 -7.29
N ALA A 139 11.35 -2.03 -7.24
CA ALA A 139 11.16 -3.48 -7.29
C ALA A 139 9.98 -3.85 -8.22
N PRO A 140 10.12 -4.91 -9.04
CA PRO A 140 9.03 -5.36 -9.92
C PRO A 140 7.77 -5.76 -9.14
N LEU A 141 6.58 -5.50 -9.71
CA LEU A 141 5.31 -5.69 -9.01
C LEU A 141 5.10 -7.16 -8.59
N THR A 142 4.77 -7.36 -7.32
CA THR A 142 4.31 -8.65 -6.77
C THR A 142 3.01 -8.42 -6.01
N ALA A 143 1.89 -8.48 -6.74
CA ALA A 143 0.58 -8.16 -6.21
C ALA A 143 -0.53 -8.88 -7.00
N ILE A 144 -1.70 -8.93 -6.40
CA ILE A 144 -2.97 -9.26 -7.03
C ILE A 144 -3.62 -7.93 -7.44
N LEU A 145 -3.79 -7.69 -8.73
CA LEU A 145 -4.46 -6.52 -9.28
C LEU A 145 -5.94 -6.82 -9.51
N VAL A 146 -6.83 -5.96 -9.04
CA VAL A 146 -8.28 -6.12 -9.09
C VAL A 146 -8.89 -4.89 -9.77
N GLU A 147 -9.33 -5.06 -11.02
CA GLU A 147 -10.06 -4.06 -11.79
C GLU A 147 -11.56 -4.14 -11.46
N LEU A 148 -12.16 -3.03 -11.03
CA LEU A 148 -13.59 -2.93 -10.71
C LEU A 148 -14.31 -1.86 -11.54
N ASP A 149 -14.35 -2.02 -12.85
CA ASP A 149 -14.89 -1.00 -13.77
C ASP A 149 -16.43 -1.11 -13.97
N GLY A 150 -17.09 -2.05 -13.30
CA GLY A 150 -18.56 -2.15 -13.18
C GLY A 150 -19.31 -2.74 -14.38
N ARG A 151 -18.71 -2.79 -15.58
CA ARG A 151 -19.22 -3.57 -16.73
C ARG A 151 -18.37 -4.80 -17.04
N SER A 152 -17.08 -4.68 -16.76
CA SER A 152 -16.10 -5.76 -16.78
C SER A 152 -15.22 -5.60 -15.55
N SER A 153 -15.00 -6.69 -14.84
CA SER A 153 -14.11 -6.73 -13.67
C SER A 153 -13.20 -7.93 -13.83
N ALA A 154 -11.93 -7.77 -13.53
CA ALA A 154 -10.93 -8.81 -13.70
C ALA A 154 -9.90 -8.77 -12.58
N LEU A 155 -9.31 -9.93 -12.37
CA LEU A 155 -8.21 -10.19 -11.44
C LEU A 155 -6.99 -10.56 -12.27
N THR A 156 -5.85 -9.94 -12.01
CA THR A 156 -4.56 -10.32 -12.61
C THR A 156 -3.51 -10.54 -11.54
N ILE A 157 -2.79 -11.66 -11.61
CA ILE A 157 -1.75 -12.00 -10.63
C ILE A 157 -0.38 -11.62 -11.18
N TYR A 158 0.36 -10.78 -10.46
CA TYR A 158 1.74 -10.43 -10.76
C TYR A 158 2.71 -11.03 -9.73
N ARG A 159 3.83 -11.56 -10.22
CA ARG A 159 4.97 -11.98 -9.40
C ARG A 159 6.27 -11.52 -10.04
N ALA A 160 7.03 -10.72 -9.32
CA ALA A 160 8.31 -10.16 -9.77
C ALA A 160 8.22 -9.55 -11.19
N GLY A 161 7.15 -8.78 -11.45
CA GLY A 161 6.89 -8.10 -12.73
C GLY A 161 6.41 -9.00 -13.87
N LYS A 162 6.10 -10.27 -13.59
CA LYS A 162 5.49 -11.18 -14.57
C LYS A 162 4.02 -11.40 -14.25
N SER A 163 3.16 -11.15 -15.24
CA SER A 163 1.76 -11.56 -15.18
C SER A 163 1.67 -13.08 -15.28
N LEU A 164 1.14 -13.72 -14.24
CA LEU A 164 0.92 -15.17 -14.16
C LEU A 164 -0.44 -15.58 -14.74
N GLY A 165 -1.30 -14.62 -15.02
CA GLY A 165 -2.59 -14.83 -15.69
C GLY A 165 -3.68 -13.89 -15.17
N THR A 166 -4.77 -13.83 -15.93
CA THR A 166 -5.94 -13.00 -15.66
C THR A 166 -7.19 -13.87 -15.61
N ALA A 167 -8.04 -13.65 -14.61
CA ALA A 167 -9.33 -14.32 -14.47
C ALA A 167 -10.46 -13.28 -14.38
N PRO A 168 -11.59 -13.48 -15.08
CA PRO A 168 -12.74 -12.58 -14.97
C PRO A 168 -13.41 -12.74 -13.60
N LEU A 169 -13.81 -11.62 -13.00
CA LEU A 169 -14.66 -11.59 -11.82
C LEU A 169 -16.11 -11.66 -12.29
N LEU A 170 -16.62 -12.89 -12.42
CA LEU A 170 -18.02 -13.14 -12.80
C LEU A 170 -18.95 -12.71 -11.66
N GLN A 171 -19.30 -11.42 -11.61
CA GLN A 171 -20.14 -10.83 -10.57
C GLN A 171 -21.53 -10.43 -11.10
N ASN A 172 -22.57 -10.70 -10.31
CA ASN A 172 -23.96 -10.29 -10.59
C ASN A 172 -24.43 -9.12 -9.71
N SER A 173 -23.53 -8.57 -8.88
CA SER A 173 -23.82 -7.57 -7.85
C SER A 173 -22.56 -6.74 -7.57
N ASP A 174 -22.75 -5.45 -7.30
CA ASP A 174 -21.69 -4.54 -6.82
C ASP A 174 -21.54 -4.59 -5.29
N SER A 175 -22.27 -5.49 -4.61
CA SER A 175 -22.18 -5.63 -3.16
C SER A 175 -20.80 -6.17 -2.75
N PRO A 176 -20.15 -5.60 -1.72
CA PRO A 176 -18.83 -6.02 -1.29
C PRO A 176 -18.70 -7.53 -1.00
N GLU A 177 -19.73 -8.18 -0.47
CA GLU A 177 -19.75 -9.63 -0.20
C GLU A 177 -19.67 -10.46 -1.48
N ALA A 178 -20.37 -10.02 -2.53
CA ALA A 178 -20.38 -10.71 -3.81
C ALA A 178 -19.01 -10.60 -4.49
N ILE A 179 -18.37 -9.43 -4.38
CA ILE A 179 -17.03 -9.20 -4.91
C ILE A 179 -16.00 -10.07 -4.20
N VAL A 180 -16.04 -10.18 -2.87
CA VAL A 180 -15.13 -11.07 -2.11
C VAL A 180 -15.32 -12.54 -2.50
N ALA A 181 -16.57 -12.99 -2.65
CA ALA A 181 -16.86 -14.35 -3.10
C ALA A 181 -16.37 -14.60 -4.54
N ALA A 182 -16.54 -13.63 -5.44
CA ALA A 182 -16.03 -13.70 -6.80
C ALA A 182 -14.50 -13.73 -6.84
N LEU A 183 -13.83 -12.93 -6.00
CA LEU A 183 -12.38 -12.92 -5.86
C LEU A 183 -11.85 -14.28 -5.38
N GLU A 184 -12.46 -14.87 -4.35
CA GLU A 184 -12.08 -16.20 -3.86
C GLU A 184 -12.23 -17.26 -4.96
N ASN A 185 -13.35 -17.24 -5.69
CA ASN A 185 -13.61 -18.18 -6.78
C ASN A 185 -12.65 -18.00 -7.97
N ALA A 186 -12.29 -16.77 -8.31
CA ALA A 186 -11.34 -16.48 -9.37
C ALA A 186 -9.91 -16.92 -8.98
N LEU A 187 -9.49 -16.65 -7.73
CA LEU A 187 -8.19 -17.08 -7.21
C LEU A 187 -8.05 -18.61 -7.16
N LYS A 188 -9.14 -19.36 -6.92
CA LYS A 188 -9.13 -20.83 -6.96
C LYS A 188 -8.82 -21.41 -8.34
N GLN A 189 -8.95 -20.64 -9.42
CA GLN A 189 -8.63 -21.10 -10.78
C GLN A 189 -7.10 -21.22 -10.99
N PHE A 190 -6.30 -20.58 -10.14
CA PHE A 190 -4.84 -20.61 -10.22
C PHE A 190 -4.27 -21.72 -9.33
N THR A 191 -4.45 -22.97 -9.73
CA THR A 191 -4.01 -24.16 -8.97
C THR A 191 -2.50 -24.39 -8.99
N ASP A 192 -1.80 -23.85 -9.99
CA ASP A 192 -0.38 -24.12 -10.22
C ASP A 192 0.54 -23.22 -9.38
N LEU A 193 -0.02 -22.40 -8.49
CA LEU A 193 0.71 -21.46 -7.65
C LEU A 193 0.91 -22.03 -6.24
N GLU A 194 2.18 -22.23 -5.85
CA GLU A 194 2.54 -22.67 -4.50
C GLU A 194 2.12 -21.68 -3.40
N ALA A 195 2.10 -20.39 -3.75
CA ALA A 195 1.72 -19.30 -2.85
C ALA A 195 1.05 -18.17 -3.65
N LEU A 196 0.18 -17.38 -3.04
CA LEU A 196 -0.39 -16.15 -3.61
C LEU A 196 0.31 -14.89 -3.04
N PRO A 197 0.47 -13.81 -3.83
CA PRO A 197 0.96 -12.53 -3.32
C PRO A 197 0.09 -11.98 -2.19
N ALA A 198 0.71 -11.51 -1.11
CA ALA A 198 0.01 -10.95 0.05
C ALA A 198 -0.36 -9.46 -0.09
N ARG A 199 -0.35 -8.92 -1.32
CA ARG A 199 -0.76 -7.53 -1.63
C ARG A 199 -1.87 -7.58 -2.67
N ILE A 200 -3.02 -6.99 -2.36
CA ILE A 200 -4.17 -6.83 -3.25
C ILE A 200 -4.34 -5.35 -3.55
N ILE A 201 -4.32 -4.97 -4.82
CA ILE A 201 -4.45 -3.59 -5.28
C ILE A 201 -5.75 -3.48 -6.09
N ILE A 202 -6.67 -2.65 -5.62
CA ILE A 202 -7.97 -2.40 -6.24
C ILE A 202 -7.90 -1.08 -7.00
N TYR A 203 -8.36 -1.07 -8.25
CA TYR A 203 -8.42 0.14 -9.07
C TYR A 203 -9.72 0.20 -9.88
N ASP A 204 -10.05 1.40 -10.36
CA ASP A 204 -11.24 1.74 -11.16
C ASP A 204 -12.61 1.50 -10.49
N GLY A 205 -12.61 1.19 -9.20
CA GLY A 205 -13.82 1.04 -8.41
C GLY A 205 -14.59 2.36 -8.20
N LYS A 206 -15.93 2.28 -8.12
CA LYS A 206 -16.82 3.45 -8.05
C LYS A 206 -17.49 3.69 -6.70
N SER A 207 -17.76 2.65 -5.92
CA SER A 207 -18.53 2.77 -4.68
C SER A 207 -18.15 1.69 -3.69
N GLN A 208 -18.31 2.01 -2.39
CA GLN A 208 -18.12 1.07 -1.27
C GLN A 208 -16.72 0.42 -1.22
N LEU A 209 -15.69 1.08 -1.74
CA LEU A 209 -14.33 0.53 -1.76
C LEU A 209 -13.75 0.35 -0.36
N ASP A 210 -14.05 1.26 0.57
CA ASP A 210 -13.63 1.12 1.97
C ASP A 210 -14.30 -0.08 2.65
N ALA A 211 -15.61 -0.25 2.44
CA ALA A 211 -16.35 -1.40 2.94
C ALA A 211 -15.88 -2.72 2.31
N LEU A 212 -15.53 -2.68 1.02
CA LEU A 212 -14.92 -3.80 0.31
C LEU A 212 -13.53 -4.14 0.87
N SER A 213 -12.67 -3.14 1.09
CA SER A 213 -11.35 -3.33 1.69
C SER A 213 -11.42 -3.95 3.08
N GLN A 214 -12.33 -3.46 3.93
CA GLN A 214 -12.59 -4.04 5.25
C GLN A 214 -13.04 -5.51 5.15
N LYS A 215 -13.93 -5.83 4.21
CA LYS A 215 -14.41 -7.21 4.00
C LYS A 215 -13.36 -8.14 3.42
N ILE A 216 -12.55 -7.67 2.46
CA ILE A 216 -11.41 -8.44 1.95
C ILE A 216 -10.44 -8.72 3.10
N THR A 217 -10.14 -7.72 3.93
CA THR A 217 -9.22 -7.88 5.07
C THR A 217 -9.77 -8.85 6.12
N ALA A 218 -11.08 -8.81 6.40
CA ALA A 218 -11.74 -9.69 7.36
C ALA A 218 -12.03 -11.12 6.82
N HIS A 219 -11.87 -11.35 5.52
CA HIS A 219 -12.20 -12.64 4.91
C HIS A 219 -11.19 -13.72 5.30
N PRO A 220 -11.62 -14.93 5.68
CA PRO A 220 -10.72 -16.00 6.12
C PRO A 220 -10.02 -16.68 4.92
N TRP A 221 -9.01 -16.01 4.37
CA TRP A 221 -8.21 -16.50 3.24
C TRP A 221 -7.42 -17.76 3.57
N THR A 222 -6.81 -17.80 4.76
CA THR A 222 -5.95 -18.90 5.24
C THR A 222 -6.73 -20.19 5.39
N GLY A 223 -6.26 -21.27 4.75
CA GLY A 223 -6.94 -22.57 4.73
C GLY A 223 -7.90 -22.76 3.54
N ARG A 224 -8.24 -21.69 2.81
CA ARG A 224 -9.04 -21.76 1.56
C ARG A 224 -8.20 -21.52 0.31
N LEU A 225 -7.18 -20.68 0.43
CA LEU A 225 -6.26 -20.30 -0.63
C LEU A 225 -4.82 -20.27 -0.09
N PRO A 226 -3.80 -20.47 -0.94
CA PRO A 226 -2.40 -20.58 -0.51
C PRO A 226 -1.75 -19.22 -0.24
N PHE A 227 -2.32 -18.42 0.67
CA PHE A 227 -1.68 -17.20 1.17
C PHE A 227 -0.69 -17.54 2.29
N LEU A 228 0.57 -17.13 2.14
CA LEU A 228 1.59 -17.28 3.21
C LEU A 228 1.39 -16.28 4.36
N HIS A 229 0.80 -15.12 4.05
CA HIS A 229 0.48 -14.06 4.98
C HIS A 229 -0.92 -13.50 4.67
N PHE A 230 -1.57 -12.88 5.65
CA PHE A 230 -2.83 -12.19 5.40
C PHE A 230 -2.65 -11.09 4.33
N PRO A 231 -3.53 -11.04 3.32
CA PRO A 231 -3.38 -10.07 2.25
C PRO A 231 -3.66 -8.65 2.74
N ARG A 232 -2.76 -7.72 2.44
CA ARG A 232 -2.97 -6.28 2.60
C ARG A 232 -3.72 -5.73 1.39
N VAL A 233 -4.72 -4.90 1.63
CA VAL A 233 -5.52 -4.26 0.58
C VAL A 233 -5.11 -2.81 0.39
N GLU A 234 -4.92 -2.42 -0.86
CA GLU A 234 -4.60 -1.07 -1.29
C GLU A 234 -5.64 -0.62 -2.33
N ILE A 235 -6.15 0.59 -2.21
CA ILE A 235 -7.11 1.17 -3.16
C ILE A 235 -6.42 2.32 -3.87
N LEU A 236 -6.41 2.27 -5.20
CA LEU A 236 -5.86 3.32 -6.03
C LEU A 236 -6.93 4.37 -6.39
N PRO A 237 -6.58 5.67 -6.43
CA PRO A 237 -7.46 6.70 -6.97
C PRO A 237 -7.90 6.38 -8.41
N SER A 238 -9.10 6.82 -8.78
CA SER A 238 -9.68 6.58 -10.11
C SER A 238 -8.87 7.18 -11.27
N ASP A 239 -8.03 8.17 -10.99
CA ASP A 239 -7.15 8.84 -11.96
C ASP A 239 -5.73 8.26 -11.99
N PHE A 240 -5.40 7.32 -11.09
CA PHE A 240 -4.05 6.80 -10.91
C PHE A 240 -3.56 6.04 -12.13
N VAL A 241 -4.41 5.19 -12.72
CA VAL A 241 -4.01 4.37 -13.88
C VAL A 241 -3.64 5.23 -15.08
N ILE A 242 -4.38 6.31 -15.36
CA ILE A 242 -4.04 7.19 -16.49
C ILE A 242 -2.75 8.00 -16.22
N LYS A 243 -2.48 8.36 -14.96
CA LYS A 243 -1.18 8.93 -14.56
C LYS A 243 -0.05 7.92 -14.76
N ALA A 244 -0.25 6.66 -14.37
CA ALA A 244 0.72 5.57 -14.58
C ALA A 244 1.00 5.33 -16.07
N VAL A 245 -0.01 5.47 -16.94
CA VAL A 245 0.15 5.39 -18.41
C VAL A 245 1.01 6.53 -18.94
N ALA A 246 0.71 7.78 -18.56
CA ALA A 246 1.51 8.94 -18.98
C ALA A 246 2.96 8.84 -18.47
N ALA A 247 3.15 8.41 -17.22
CA ALA A 247 4.45 8.14 -16.62
C ALA A 247 5.23 7.05 -17.38
N SER A 248 4.58 5.93 -17.71
CA SER A 248 5.19 4.83 -18.46
C SER A 248 5.62 5.27 -19.86
N GLY A 249 4.79 6.08 -20.54
CA GLY A 249 5.15 6.69 -21.82
C GLY A 249 6.37 7.62 -21.71
N ALA A 250 6.44 8.43 -20.65
CA ALA A 250 7.55 9.35 -20.41
C ALA A 250 8.88 8.64 -20.12
N VAL A 251 8.86 7.59 -19.29
CA VAL A 251 10.06 6.79 -18.96
C VAL A 251 10.70 6.21 -20.21
N GLN A 252 9.90 5.74 -21.16
CA GLN A 252 10.41 5.21 -22.42
C GLN A 252 11.03 6.25 -23.34
N MET A 253 10.69 7.52 -23.13
CA MET A 253 11.31 8.66 -23.80
C MET A 253 12.48 9.24 -22.99
N GLY A 254 12.95 8.52 -21.97
CA GLY A 254 14.13 8.89 -21.17
C GLY A 254 13.83 9.87 -20.02
N ALA A 255 12.56 10.04 -19.63
CA ALA A 255 12.20 10.83 -18.46
C ALA A 255 12.45 10.05 -17.16
N SER A 256 12.84 10.77 -16.11
CA SER A 256 12.84 10.30 -14.73
C SER A 256 11.50 10.58 -14.06
N LEU A 257 11.00 9.66 -13.22
CA LEU A 257 9.74 9.86 -12.48
C LEU A 257 10.03 10.52 -11.13
N ASN A 258 9.30 11.59 -10.81
CA ASN A 258 9.24 12.12 -9.45
C ASN A 258 7.97 11.58 -8.77
N ILE A 259 8.14 10.50 -8.02
CA ILE A 259 7.04 9.65 -7.49
C ILE A 259 6.15 10.42 -6.51
N SER A 260 6.72 11.43 -5.82
CA SER A 260 6.02 12.28 -4.85
C SER A 260 4.92 13.16 -5.44
N GLU A 261 4.95 13.42 -6.75
CA GLU A 261 3.97 14.27 -7.44
C GLU A 261 2.79 13.46 -8.01
N LEU A 262 2.93 12.13 -8.10
CA LEU A 262 1.94 11.20 -8.66
C LEU A 262 1.18 10.41 -7.59
N ALA A 263 1.73 10.29 -6.38
CA ALA A 263 1.12 9.59 -5.25
C ALA A 263 0.25 10.54 -4.41
N VAL A 264 -1.02 10.74 -4.82
CA VAL A 264 -2.03 11.35 -3.94
C VAL A 264 -2.87 10.24 -3.28
N SER A 265 -2.84 10.27 -1.95
CA SER A 265 -3.66 9.57 -0.95
C SER A 265 -3.72 8.04 -0.98
N SER A 266 -2.92 7.40 -0.13
CA SER A 266 -3.33 6.16 0.54
C SER A 266 -4.10 6.53 1.82
N PRO A 267 -5.27 5.94 2.12
CA PRO A 267 -5.96 6.20 3.38
C PRO A 267 -5.14 5.67 4.57
N LYS A 268 -5.14 6.48 5.64
CA LYS A 268 -4.49 6.25 6.93
C LYS A 268 -4.94 4.90 7.50
N ILE A 269 -3.98 4.03 7.83
CA ILE A 269 -4.24 2.78 8.56
C ILE A 269 -4.76 3.17 9.95
N VAL A 270 -6.07 3.01 10.17
CA VAL A 270 -6.68 3.02 11.50
C VAL A 270 -6.63 1.58 12.03
N PRO A 271 -5.84 1.27 13.06
CA PRO A 271 -5.93 -0.05 13.70
C PRO A 271 -7.34 -0.21 14.30
N PRO A 272 -7.94 -1.41 14.22
CA PRO A 272 -9.28 -1.65 14.73
C PRO A 272 -9.32 -1.41 16.24
N ARG A 273 -10.18 -0.46 16.66
CA ARG A 273 -10.54 -0.25 18.06
C ARG A 273 -11.28 -1.49 18.56
N PRO A 274 -10.91 -2.07 19.72
CA PRO A 274 -11.69 -3.18 20.27
C PRO A 274 -13.11 -2.70 20.60
N GLU A 275 -14.11 -3.40 20.03
CA GLU A 275 -15.51 -3.21 20.37
C GLU A 275 -15.75 -3.61 21.83
N ILE A 276 -16.11 -2.63 22.66
CA ILE A 276 -16.63 -2.85 24.00
C ILE A 276 -18.09 -3.30 23.84
N ARG A 277 -18.36 -4.57 24.14
CA ARG A 277 -19.70 -5.13 24.21
C ARG A 277 -20.34 -4.71 25.55
N PRO A 278 -21.61 -4.27 25.60
CA PRO A 278 -22.26 -3.95 26.86
C PRO A 278 -22.50 -5.21 27.69
N GLU A 279 -22.13 -5.14 28.97
CA GLU A 279 -22.45 -6.14 29.99
C GLU A 279 -23.97 -6.20 30.24
N GLU A 280 -24.56 -7.38 30.09
CA GLU A 280 -25.81 -7.74 30.75
C GLU A 280 -25.48 -8.41 32.09
N SER A 281 -26.05 -7.85 33.15
CA SER A 281 -25.80 -8.24 34.53
C SER A 281 -26.77 -9.30 35.05
N GLN A 282 -26.24 -10.13 35.96
CA GLN A 282 -26.89 -11.00 36.97
C GLN A 282 -27.27 -12.41 36.45
N GLN A 283 -26.89 -13.51 37.12
CA GLN A 283 -27.06 -13.75 38.56
C GLN A 283 -26.07 -14.80 39.16
N ALA A 284 -25.72 -14.60 40.43
CA ALA A 284 -24.76 -15.33 41.27
C ALA A 284 -25.14 -16.78 41.60
N THR A 285 -24.14 -17.61 41.97
CA THR A 285 -24.20 -18.54 43.13
C THR A 285 -22.79 -19.03 43.58
N ARG A 286 -22.43 -18.64 44.83
CA ARG A 286 -21.64 -19.30 45.90
C ARG A 286 -20.13 -19.63 45.77
N GLU A 287 -19.38 -18.88 46.57
CA GLU A 287 -18.44 -19.31 47.64
C GLU A 287 -17.57 -20.55 47.45
N SER A 288 -16.24 -20.35 47.43
CA SER A 288 -15.34 -20.88 48.47
C SER A 288 -13.92 -20.35 48.28
N GLU A 289 -13.35 -20.00 49.43
CA GLU A 289 -12.03 -19.48 49.78
C GLU A 289 -10.89 -20.51 49.53
N ALA A 290 -9.71 -20.06 49.04
CA ALA A 290 -8.36 -20.43 49.52
C ALA A 290 -7.23 -20.26 48.46
N GLU A 291 -6.18 -19.55 48.90
CA GLU A 291 -4.74 -19.67 48.58
C GLU A 291 -4.21 -19.46 47.14
N LEU A 292 -3.60 -18.29 46.94
CA LEU A 292 -2.55 -18.03 45.95
C LEU A 292 -1.25 -18.73 46.37
N ARG A 293 -0.77 -19.68 45.56
CA ARG A 293 0.64 -20.09 45.51
C ARG A 293 1.23 -19.61 44.19
N GLU A 294 2.31 -18.82 44.29
CA GLU A 294 3.23 -18.56 43.18
C GLU A 294 3.95 -19.85 42.78
N VAL A 295 4.02 -20.13 41.48
CA VAL A 295 4.86 -21.21 40.95
C VAL A 295 6.03 -20.59 40.19
N SER A 296 7.25 -20.98 40.56
CA SER A 296 8.51 -20.43 40.07
C SER A 296 8.92 -21.00 38.71
N ALA A 297 9.84 -20.29 38.06
CA ALA A 297 10.36 -20.48 36.71
C ALA A 297 11.17 -21.78 36.44
N GLN A 298 10.98 -22.84 37.22
CA GLN A 298 11.61 -24.15 36.97
C GLN A 298 10.67 -25.17 36.30
N GLU A 299 9.38 -24.89 36.15
CA GLU A 299 8.40 -25.80 35.51
C GLU A 299 8.15 -25.50 34.03
N ALA A 300 8.79 -24.46 33.49
CA ALA A 300 8.71 -24.06 32.08
C ALA A 300 9.91 -24.50 31.22
N GLY A 301 10.73 -25.45 31.70
CA GLY A 301 11.68 -26.18 30.85
C GLY A 301 12.81 -25.37 30.22
N PHE A 302 13.25 -24.26 30.83
CA PHE A 302 14.45 -23.53 30.40
C PHE A 302 15.67 -23.95 31.22
N ALA A 303 16.54 -24.76 30.64
CA ALA A 303 17.88 -24.99 31.16
C ALA A 303 18.79 -23.84 30.69
N LEU A 304 19.28 -23.03 31.63
CA LEU A 304 20.50 -22.24 31.45
C LEU A 304 21.69 -23.09 31.88
N ASP A 305 22.79 -22.91 31.17
CA ASP A 305 24.14 -23.45 31.42
C ASP A 305 24.45 -24.85 30.85
N ALA A 306 24.75 -24.89 29.55
CA ALA A 306 25.78 -25.78 29.02
C ALA A 306 26.39 -25.21 27.72
N ASP A 307 27.71 -24.99 27.78
CA ASP A 307 28.60 -24.58 26.71
C ASP A 307 28.78 -25.72 25.68
N PHE A 308 28.84 -25.40 24.39
CA PHE A 308 29.03 -26.41 23.32
C PHE A 308 30.07 -25.95 22.28
N SER A 309 31.30 -26.33 22.53
CA SER A 309 32.34 -26.57 21.52
C SER A 309 32.38 -28.05 21.12
N GLU A 310 32.64 -28.31 19.82
CA GLU A 310 32.98 -29.61 19.17
C GLU A 310 31.89 -30.65 18.80
N VAL A 311 31.41 -30.51 17.55
CA VAL A 311 31.19 -31.50 16.45
C VAL A 311 31.15 -33.02 16.77
N THR A 312 30.05 -33.71 16.38
CA THR A 312 30.03 -34.76 15.30
C THR A 312 28.60 -35.28 15.01
N LEU A 313 28.28 -35.46 13.72
CA LEU A 313 27.08 -36.17 13.23
C LEU A 313 27.32 -37.70 13.25
N PRO A 314 26.25 -38.53 13.36
CA PRO A 314 25.94 -39.36 12.19
C PRO A 314 24.45 -39.60 11.90
N VAL A 315 24.25 -39.88 10.61
CA VAL A 315 23.05 -40.23 9.83
C VAL A 315 22.50 -41.63 10.16
N LYS A 316 21.17 -41.81 10.20
CA LYS A 316 20.48 -42.94 9.54
C LYS A 316 18.95 -42.78 9.46
N SER A 317 18.41 -42.97 8.26
CA SER A 317 17.04 -43.40 7.95
C SER A 317 17.10 -44.75 7.21
N PRO A 318 15.99 -45.43 6.89
CA PRO A 318 14.94 -46.04 7.72
C PRO A 318 14.91 -47.59 7.55
N PRO A 319 13.93 -48.33 8.11
CA PRO A 319 13.16 -49.21 7.22
C PRO A 319 11.65 -49.33 7.55
N SER A 320 10.91 -49.70 6.51
CA SER A 320 9.52 -50.20 6.48
C SER A 320 9.55 -51.68 6.02
N PRO A 321 8.44 -52.43 5.86
CA PRO A 321 7.46 -52.96 6.83
C PRO A 321 7.34 -54.52 6.75
N ALA A 322 6.69 -55.19 7.72
CA ALA A 322 6.06 -56.51 7.50
C ALA A 322 5.05 -56.92 8.61
N ASN A 323 3.79 -57.08 8.18
CA ASN A 323 2.76 -58.09 8.49
C ASN A 323 2.56 -58.68 9.91
N GLY A 324 1.28 -58.69 10.35
CA GLY A 324 0.76 -59.78 11.20
C GLY A 324 -0.48 -59.52 12.07
N SER A 325 -1.65 -59.31 11.44
CA SER A 325 -2.99 -59.87 11.78
C SER A 325 -3.74 -59.58 13.10
N ALA A 326 -5.05 -59.33 12.92
CA ALA A 326 -6.20 -59.37 13.85
C ALA A 326 -6.31 -58.21 14.85
N GLU A 327 -7.46 -57.58 15.13
CA GLU A 327 -8.87 -57.93 14.94
C GLU A 327 -9.68 -56.62 15.05
N PHE A 328 -10.58 -56.33 14.10
CA PHE A 328 -11.36 -55.08 14.09
C PHE A 328 -12.69 -55.32 14.81
N THR A 329 -12.81 -54.84 16.05
CA THR A 329 -14.10 -54.66 16.73
C THR A 329 -14.56 -53.23 16.52
N PRO A 330 -15.72 -53.00 15.88
CA PRO A 330 -16.23 -51.65 15.66
C PRO A 330 -16.86 -51.07 16.94
N LEU A 331 -16.43 -49.87 17.31
CA LEU A 331 -17.09 -49.04 18.33
C LEU A 331 -18.39 -48.41 17.76
N PRO A 332 -19.39 -48.14 18.61
CA PRO A 332 -20.80 -48.00 18.22
C PRO A 332 -21.13 -46.66 17.52
N PRO A 333 -22.22 -46.60 16.72
CA PRO A 333 -22.63 -45.40 16.01
C PRO A 333 -23.25 -44.34 16.94
N PRO A 334 -23.15 -43.04 16.59
CA PRO A 334 -23.80 -41.96 17.33
C PRO A 334 -25.32 -42.01 17.16
N VAL A 335 -26.02 -41.82 18.29
CA VAL A 335 -27.47 -41.69 18.38
C VAL A 335 -27.91 -40.37 17.76
N ILE A 336 -28.75 -40.44 16.73
CA ILE A 336 -29.47 -39.33 16.12
C ILE A 336 -30.84 -39.23 16.79
N GLU A 337 -31.14 -38.09 17.42
CA GLU A 337 -32.48 -37.81 17.95
C GLU A 337 -33.37 -37.26 16.84
N LYS A 338 -34.56 -37.86 16.71
CA LYS A 338 -35.52 -37.68 15.62
C LYS A 338 -36.23 -36.33 15.71
N ARG A 339 -36.34 -35.65 14.56
CA ARG A 339 -37.43 -34.70 14.27
C ARG A 339 -38.27 -35.29 13.13
N PRO A 340 -39.60 -35.44 13.26
CA PRO A 340 -40.41 -35.99 12.19
C PRO A 340 -40.76 -34.95 11.12
N ASP A 341 -40.84 -35.51 9.92
CA ASP A 341 -41.12 -35.01 8.56
C ASP A 341 -42.40 -34.19 8.35
N GLN A 342 -42.44 -33.35 7.30
CA GLN A 342 -43.01 -33.74 5.99
C GLN A 342 -42.79 -32.68 4.89
N THR A 343 -41.93 -33.08 3.94
CA THR A 343 -42.06 -33.03 2.47
C THR A 343 -43.09 -32.10 1.82
N THR A 344 -42.62 -31.31 0.85
CA THR A 344 -43.22 -31.31 -0.50
C THR A 344 -42.11 -31.07 -1.52
N ASP A 345 -42.00 -32.03 -2.42
CA ASP A 345 -41.19 -32.02 -3.63
C ASP A 345 -42.03 -31.41 -4.76
N GLN A 346 -41.41 -30.64 -5.67
CA GLN A 346 -41.70 -30.69 -7.11
C GLN A 346 -40.84 -29.71 -7.92
N THR A 347 -40.18 -30.26 -8.93
CA THR A 347 -39.49 -29.53 -9.99
C THR A 347 -40.31 -29.55 -11.29
N SER A 348 -40.14 -28.46 -12.06
CA SER A 348 -40.25 -28.33 -13.53
C SER A 348 -41.63 -28.11 -14.17
N LYS A 349 -41.87 -26.90 -14.73
CA LYS A 349 -41.60 -26.55 -16.15
C LYS A 349 -42.57 -25.47 -16.71
N LYS A 350 -42.00 -24.29 -17.00
CA LYS A 350 -42.12 -23.49 -18.25
C LYS A 350 -43.53 -23.13 -18.80
N GLU A 351 -43.87 -21.83 -18.85
CA GLU A 351 -43.91 -21.00 -20.07
C GLU A 351 -44.67 -19.66 -19.89
N ARG A 352 -44.04 -18.60 -20.42
CA ARG A 352 -44.59 -17.48 -21.21
C ARG A 352 -45.35 -16.30 -20.54
N ARG A 353 -44.68 -15.15 -20.69
CA ARG A 353 -45.13 -13.87 -21.30
C ARG A 353 -46.20 -13.05 -20.56
N HIS A 354 -45.75 -11.95 -19.98
CA HIS A 354 -46.48 -10.67 -20.04
C HIS A 354 -46.28 -10.05 -21.44
N PRO A 355 -47.27 -9.33 -21.99
CA PRO A 355 -47.45 -7.93 -21.59
C PRO A 355 -48.92 -7.52 -21.49
N LEU A 356 -49.22 -6.57 -20.61
CA LEU A 356 -50.42 -5.76 -20.78
C LEU A 356 -50.11 -4.29 -20.58
N ASN A 357 -50.40 -3.59 -21.67
CA ASN A 357 -50.45 -2.17 -21.88
C ASN A 357 -51.86 -1.69 -21.52
N LEU A 358 -51.93 -0.46 -21.02
CA LEU A 358 -52.84 0.60 -21.48
C LEU A 358 -54.34 0.62 -21.07
N VAL A 359 -54.76 1.86 -20.77
CA VAL A 359 -56.14 2.42 -20.68
C VAL A 359 -56.90 1.99 -19.41
N GLY A 360 -57.43 2.87 -18.56
CA GLY A 360 -57.88 4.25 -18.71
C GLY A 360 -59.37 4.33 -18.35
N ALA A 361 -59.72 5.37 -17.59
CA ALA A 361 -61.08 5.90 -17.38
C ALA A 361 -62.06 5.02 -16.55
N THR A 362 -62.51 5.41 -15.36
CA THR A 362 -63.46 6.47 -14.96
C THR A 362 -64.69 5.79 -14.37
N SER A 363 -65.11 6.28 -13.18
CA SER A 363 -66.45 6.21 -12.58
C SER A 363 -67.06 4.83 -12.33
N PHE A 364 -67.61 4.61 -11.14
CA PHE A 364 -69.05 4.42 -10.94
C PHE A 364 -69.33 4.13 -9.46
N LEU A 365 -70.19 4.98 -8.90
CA LEU A 365 -70.93 4.73 -7.67
C LEU A 365 -71.82 3.48 -7.84
N THR A 366 -72.13 2.89 -6.69
CA THR A 366 -73.38 2.22 -6.30
C THR A 366 -73.30 0.72 -5.95
N THR A 367 -73.98 0.44 -4.84
CA THR A 367 -74.62 -0.82 -4.45
C THR A 367 -73.81 -1.77 -3.58
N ILE A 368 -74.01 -1.66 -2.26
CA ILE A 368 -73.85 -2.78 -1.32
C ILE A 368 -75.25 -3.17 -0.81
N PRO A 369 -75.61 -4.47 -0.85
CA PRO A 369 -76.96 -4.93 -0.58
C PRO A 369 -77.31 -4.94 0.91
N LYS A 370 -78.59 -4.70 1.16
CA LYS A 370 -79.28 -4.86 2.45
C LYS A 370 -79.41 -6.36 2.76
N THR A 371 -78.78 -6.83 3.83
CA THR A 371 -79.33 -7.81 4.79
C THR A 371 -78.36 -7.97 5.96
N LEU A 372 -78.92 -8.12 7.18
CA LEU A 372 -78.29 -8.30 8.50
C LEU A 372 -78.42 -7.08 9.45
N PHE A 373 -79.67 -6.72 9.77
CA PHE A 373 -79.98 -6.14 11.09
C PHE A 373 -81.19 -6.88 11.66
N ARG A 374 -80.92 -7.83 12.55
CA ARG A 374 -81.89 -8.56 13.35
C ARG A 374 -81.93 -7.90 14.74
N SER A 375 -83.06 -7.25 15.03
CA SER A 375 -83.64 -6.93 16.34
C SER A 375 -82.69 -6.52 17.48
N LEU A 376 -82.52 -5.20 17.66
CA LEU A 376 -82.24 -4.58 18.96
C LEU A 376 -83.56 -4.03 19.52
N PRO A 377 -83.87 -4.23 20.82
CA PRO A 377 -85.07 -3.70 21.43
C PRO A 377 -84.99 -2.18 21.56
N GLN A 378 -86.10 -1.50 21.26
CA GLN A 378 -86.27 -0.06 21.50
C GLN A 378 -86.15 0.25 23.00
N PRO A 379 -85.30 1.19 23.43
CA PRO A 379 -85.46 1.78 24.76
C PRO A 379 -86.65 2.75 24.71
N SER A 380 -87.62 2.51 25.59
CA SER A 380 -88.62 3.51 25.96
C SER A 380 -87.95 4.75 26.56
N PRO A 381 -88.51 5.97 26.37
CA PRO A 381 -87.98 7.15 27.02
C PRO A 381 -88.23 7.05 28.53
N PRO A 382 -87.20 7.13 29.41
CA PRO A 382 -87.46 7.36 30.81
C PRO A 382 -88.01 8.78 30.98
N SER A 383 -89.12 8.82 31.70
CA SER A 383 -89.73 10.00 32.28
C SER A 383 -88.72 10.85 33.04
N SER A 384 -89.01 12.14 33.10
CA SER A 384 -88.25 13.21 33.73
C SER A 384 -87.60 12.82 35.08
N LEU A 385 -86.28 12.60 35.08
CA LEU A 385 -85.47 12.75 36.29
C LEU A 385 -84.82 14.13 36.26
N LYS A 386 -85.34 15.04 37.08
CA LYS A 386 -84.63 16.26 37.46
C LYS A 386 -83.40 15.82 38.27
N PRO A 387 -82.15 16.11 37.84
CA PRO A 387 -80.98 15.75 38.62
C PRO A 387 -81.03 16.48 39.98
N PRO A 388 -80.60 15.84 41.09
CA PRO A 388 -80.61 16.48 42.39
C PRO A 388 -79.69 17.73 42.37
N PRO A 389 -80.07 18.86 43.01
CA PRO A 389 -79.40 20.15 42.86
C PRO A 389 -77.94 20.19 43.37
N LYS A 390 -77.43 19.10 43.94
CA LYS A 390 -76.05 18.94 44.42
C LYS A 390 -75.11 18.20 43.45
N LEU A 391 -75.62 17.65 42.33
CA LEU A 391 -74.82 16.89 41.36
C LEU A 391 -74.19 17.76 40.26
N ILE A 392 -74.81 18.90 39.95
CA ILE A 392 -74.31 19.89 38.99
C ILE A 392 -72.98 20.55 39.44
N PRO A 393 -72.80 21.00 40.69
CA PRO A 393 -71.51 21.54 41.14
C PRO A 393 -70.43 20.46 41.22
N LEU A 394 -70.80 19.21 41.56
CA LEU A 394 -69.85 18.09 41.60
C LEU A 394 -69.29 17.82 40.20
N LEU A 395 -70.15 17.73 39.17
CA LEU A 395 -69.72 17.53 37.78
C LEU A 395 -68.82 18.67 37.27
N GLY A 396 -69.13 19.91 37.66
CA GLY A 396 -68.31 21.09 37.34
C GLY A 396 -66.91 21.04 37.97
N VAL A 397 -66.81 20.61 39.23
CA VAL A 397 -65.53 20.45 39.93
C VAL A 397 -64.71 19.31 39.32
N THR A 398 -65.32 18.17 39.01
CA THR A 398 -64.59 17.05 38.37
C THR A 398 -64.08 17.44 36.99
N LEU A 399 -64.87 18.17 36.21
CA LEU A 399 -64.47 18.68 34.90
C LEU A 399 -63.33 19.70 35.03
N LEU A 400 -63.38 20.60 36.02
CA LEU A 400 -62.31 21.56 36.30
C LEU A 400 -61.01 20.85 36.69
N VAL A 401 -61.07 19.85 37.57
CA VAL A 401 -59.89 19.05 37.98
C VAL A 401 -59.33 18.27 36.79
N LEU A 402 -60.18 17.73 35.92
CA LEU A 402 -59.74 17.04 34.70
C LEU A 402 -59.06 18.01 33.74
N ILE A 403 -59.59 19.23 33.56
CA ILE A 403 -59.00 20.28 32.72
C ILE A 403 -57.66 20.74 33.30
N LEU A 404 -57.56 20.94 34.61
CA LEU A 404 -56.32 21.32 35.29
C LEU A 404 -55.29 20.18 35.26
N GLY A 405 -55.71 18.93 35.41
CA GLY A 405 -54.87 17.76 35.28
C GLY A 405 -54.34 17.57 33.86
N PHE A 406 -55.21 17.76 32.86
CA PHE A 406 -54.83 17.75 31.45
C PHE A 406 -53.88 18.92 31.14
N ALA A 407 -54.19 20.14 31.58
CA ALA A 407 -53.29 21.29 31.44
C ALA A 407 -51.92 21.05 32.11
N GLY A 408 -51.89 20.43 33.29
CA GLY A 408 -50.67 20.04 33.98
C GLY A 408 -49.84 19.02 33.19
N ILE A 409 -50.49 18.01 32.58
CA ILE A 409 -49.83 17.04 31.71
C ILE A 409 -49.17 17.74 30.52
N PHE A 410 -49.86 18.68 29.88
CA PHE A 410 -49.31 19.43 28.73
C PHE A 410 -48.25 20.46 29.13
N TYR A 411 -48.22 20.90 30.39
CA TYR A 411 -47.22 21.82 30.91
C TYR A 411 -45.91 21.11 31.33
N PHE A 412 -46.01 19.95 31.99
CA PHE A 412 -44.85 19.30 32.64
C PHE A 412 -44.22 18.13 31.86
N LEU A 413 -44.99 17.38 31.06
CA LEU A 413 -44.46 16.19 30.36
C LEU A 413 -43.66 16.43 29.07
N PRO A 414 -43.95 17.44 28.22
CA PRO A 414 -43.26 17.51 26.94
C PRO A 414 -41.80 17.88 27.13
N LYS A 415 -40.91 17.12 26.49
CA LYS A 415 -39.49 17.42 26.34
C LYS A 415 -39.18 17.64 24.87
N ALA A 416 -38.32 18.62 24.57
CA ALA A 416 -37.89 18.93 23.22
C ALA A 416 -36.36 18.81 23.09
N THR A 417 -35.91 18.15 22.03
CA THR A 417 -34.50 18.14 21.60
C THR A 417 -34.41 18.95 20.32
N VAL A 418 -33.59 20.00 20.33
CA VAL A 418 -33.31 20.84 19.17
C VAL A 418 -31.91 20.51 18.68
N THR A 419 -31.81 19.96 17.49
CA THR A 419 -30.53 19.62 16.86
C THR A 419 -30.16 20.72 15.88
N LEU A 420 -29.04 21.39 16.14
CA LEU A 420 -28.45 22.43 15.30
C LEU A 420 -27.33 21.82 14.47
N THR A 421 -27.45 21.88 13.14
CA THR A 421 -26.36 21.54 12.22
C THR A 421 -25.60 22.81 11.88
N LEU A 422 -24.27 22.81 12.09
CA LEU A 422 -23.41 23.96 11.86
C LEU A 422 -22.60 23.81 10.58
N ALA A 423 -22.66 24.81 9.72
CA ALA A 423 -21.76 24.99 8.59
C ALA A 423 -20.43 25.57 9.06
N LEU A 424 -19.38 24.76 8.95
CA LEU A 424 -18.01 25.13 9.29
C LEU A 424 -17.38 25.96 8.17
N LYS A 425 -16.51 26.91 8.54
CA LYS A 425 -15.70 27.68 7.58
C LYS A 425 -14.28 27.12 7.52
N ASN A 426 -13.66 27.11 6.35
CA ASN A 426 -12.26 26.70 6.23
C ASN A 426 -11.33 27.79 6.78
N PHE A 427 -10.23 27.35 7.38
CA PHE A 427 -9.14 28.17 7.89
C PHE A 427 -7.83 27.50 7.47
N ASP A 428 -7.30 27.98 6.36
CA ASP A 428 -6.12 27.44 5.70
C ASP A 428 -5.06 28.55 5.66
N HIS A 429 -4.00 28.40 6.46
CA HIS A 429 -2.92 29.38 6.55
C HIS A 429 -1.56 28.71 6.63
N GLU A 430 -0.54 29.39 6.12
CA GLU A 430 0.85 28.94 6.15
C GLU A 430 1.70 29.90 6.99
N MET A 431 2.64 29.36 7.75
CA MET A 431 3.55 30.13 8.59
C MET A 431 4.92 29.47 8.69
N GLU A 432 5.98 30.27 8.56
CA GLU A 432 7.35 29.85 8.90
C GLU A 432 7.53 29.89 10.43
N LEU A 433 8.00 28.78 11.00
CA LEU A 433 8.32 28.66 12.42
C LEU A 433 9.63 27.91 12.64
N ALA A 434 10.27 28.12 13.78
CA ALA A 434 11.53 27.46 14.12
C ALA A 434 11.33 26.44 15.25
N VAL A 435 11.97 25.27 15.14
CA VAL A 435 12.03 24.25 16.19
C VAL A 435 13.42 24.23 16.78
N GLN A 436 13.48 24.32 18.11
CA GLN A 436 14.72 24.22 18.87
C GLN A 436 14.65 23.06 19.86
N THR A 437 15.67 22.21 19.83
CA THR A 437 15.77 21.05 20.74
C THR A 437 16.46 21.37 22.07
N ASN A 438 17.14 22.52 22.17
CA ASN A 438 17.89 22.97 23.35
C ASN A 438 17.51 24.40 23.76
N GLY A 439 16.22 24.66 23.95
CA GLY A 439 15.72 26.00 24.29
C GLY A 439 14.28 26.00 24.82
N SER A 440 13.78 27.16 25.19
CA SER A 440 12.36 27.39 25.53
C SER A 440 11.60 27.81 24.28
N SER A 441 10.34 27.41 24.17
CA SER A 441 9.42 27.99 23.20
C SER A 441 9.26 29.49 23.42
N SER A 442 9.07 30.23 22.33
CA SER A 442 8.85 31.68 22.33
C SER A 442 7.84 32.04 21.25
N SER A 443 6.66 32.49 21.67
CA SER A 443 5.58 32.87 20.75
C SER A 443 5.94 34.09 19.91
N ASP A 444 6.57 35.10 20.52
CA ASP A 444 6.98 36.34 19.83
C ASP A 444 8.06 36.11 18.77
N GLN A 445 8.86 35.05 18.91
CA GLN A 445 9.92 34.68 17.97
C GLN A 445 9.50 33.54 17.02
N LYS A 446 8.26 33.05 17.12
CA LYS A 446 7.74 31.90 16.35
C LYS A 446 8.61 30.65 16.53
N VAL A 447 9.03 30.38 17.77
CA VAL A 447 9.87 29.23 18.13
C VAL A 447 9.09 28.22 18.98
N ILE A 448 9.09 26.94 18.58
CA ILE A 448 8.53 25.82 19.36
C ILE A 448 9.63 24.88 19.86
N THR A 449 9.31 24.12 20.90
CA THR A 449 10.24 23.16 21.49
C THR A 449 10.22 21.85 20.70
N GLY A 450 11.40 21.32 20.40
CA GLY A 450 11.58 19.99 19.82
C GLY A 450 12.19 19.01 20.83
N GLU A 451 11.83 17.74 20.73
CA GLU A 451 12.41 16.65 21.50
C GLU A 451 13.06 15.61 20.57
N PHE A 452 14.04 14.86 21.06
CA PHE A 452 14.63 13.75 20.32
C PHE A 452 13.92 12.45 20.65
N LEU A 453 13.58 11.69 19.61
CA LEU A 453 13.11 10.32 19.71
C LEU A 453 14.12 9.39 19.06
N GLU A 454 14.58 8.38 19.80
CA GLU A 454 15.64 7.47 19.36
C GLU A 454 15.12 6.06 19.10
N VAL A 455 15.63 5.42 18.05
CA VAL A 455 15.39 4.00 17.74
C VAL A 455 16.67 3.35 17.22
N ALA A 456 16.88 2.08 17.55
CA ALA A 456 18.01 1.29 17.05
C ALA A 456 17.48 0.17 16.15
N GLU A 457 17.90 0.18 14.89
CA GLU A 457 17.52 -0.83 13.91
C GLU A 457 18.68 -1.79 13.63
N ILE A 458 18.36 -3.07 13.57
CA ILE A 458 19.30 -4.15 13.28
C ILE A 458 18.84 -4.84 12.00
N GLY A 459 19.77 -5.08 11.07
CA GLY A 459 19.47 -5.85 9.87
C GLY A 459 20.67 -6.60 9.30
N THR A 460 20.33 -7.60 8.50
CA THR A 460 21.29 -8.44 7.77
C THR A 460 20.88 -8.50 6.31
N LYS A 461 21.83 -8.27 5.39
CA LYS A 461 21.61 -8.37 3.95
C LYS A 461 22.65 -9.26 3.30
N LYS A 462 22.24 -10.05 2.30
CA LYS A 462 23.15 -10.79 1.42
C LYS A 462 23.29 -10.08 0.07
N GLY A 463 24.49 -10.08 -0.47
CA GLY A 463 24.85 -9.55 -1.79
C GLY A 463 25.66 -10.57 -2.58
N ILE A 464 25.69 -10.38 -3.90
CA ILE A 464 26.49 -11.21 -4.82
C ILE A 464 27.81 -10.48 -5.09
N ALA A 465 28.91 -11.22 -5.08
CA ALA A 465 30.22 -10.70 -5.44
C ALA A 465 30.34 -10.59 -6.97
N SER A 466 30.88 -9.48 -7.46
CA SER A 466 30.96 -9.19 -8.90
C SER A 466 32.37 -9.23 -9.47
N GLY A 467 33.39 -9.21 -8.61
CA GLY A 467 34.78 -9.20 -9.05
C GLY A 467 35.20 -10.53 -9.64
N ARG A 468 36.08 -10.50 -10.64
CA ARG A 468 36.73 -11.68 -11.19
C ARG A 468 38.24 -11.58 -11.02
N LYS A 469 38.85 -12.68 -10.58
CA LYS A 469 40.30 -12.79 -10.43
C LYS A 469 40.76 -14.16 -10.87
N THR A 470 41.82 -14.21 -11.67
CA THR A 470 42.46 -15.47 -12.01
C THR A 470 43.30 -15.93 -10.82
N VAL A 471 43.02 -17.12 -10.31
CA VAL A 471 43.72 -17.74 -9.18
C VAL A 471 44.23 -19.12 -9.61
N GLY A 472 45.32 -19.58 -8.98
CA GLY A 472 45.92 -20.87 -9.29
C GLY A 472 47.33 -20.98 -8.75
N GLU A 473 47.99 -22.09 -9.06
CA GLU A 473 49.35 -22.37 -8.63
C GLU A 473 50.38 -22.11 -9.73
N LYS A 474 51.61 -21.78 -9.31
CA LYS A 474 52.77 -21.62 -10.20
C LYS A 474 53.43 -22.98 -10.41
N ALA A 475 53.79 -23.28 -11.66
CA ALA A 475 54.54 -24.50 -11.97
C ALA A 475 55.94 -24.44 -11.34
N LYS A 476 56.40 -25.58 -10.83
CA LYS A 476 57.73 -25.74 -10.25
C LYS A 476 58.46 -26.90 -10.90
N GLY A 477 59.79 -26.84 -10.90
CA GLY A 477 60.65 -27.93 -11.32
C GLY A 477 62.12 -27.59 -11.19
N ASN A 478 62.99 -28.45 -11.73
CA ASN A 478 64.44 -28.28 -11.67
C ASN A 478 65.02 -28.12 -13.08
N VAL A 479 66.01 -27.24 -13.20
CA VAL A 479 66.81 -27.06 -14.42
C VAL A 479 68.28 -27.25 -14.11
N THR A 480 68.97 -27.86 -15.07
CA THR A 480 70.41 -28.00 -15.09
C THR A 480 70.96 -26.91 -16.01
N ILE A 481 71.80 -26.02 -15.46
CA ILE A 481 72.50 -24.97 -16.20
C ILE A 481 73.84 -25.53 -16.65
N TYR A 482 74.12 -25.41 -17.94
CA TYR A 482 75.36 -25.79 -18.60
C TYR A 482 76.15 -24.52 -18.94
N SER A 483 77.44 -24.48 -18.58
CA SER A 483 78.36 -23.39 -18.92
C SER A 483 79.54 -23.92 -19.73
N VAL A 484 79.87 -23.22 -20.81
CA VAL A 484 81.13 -23.34 -21.56
C VAL A 484 81.94 -22.03 -21.52
N ALA A 485 81.50 -21.08 -20.69
CA ALA A 485 82.14 -19.79 -20.45
C ALA A 485 82.70 -19.73 -19.01
N GLY A 486 83.33 -18.61 -18.65
CA GLY A 486 83.93 -18.41 -17.33
C GLY A 486 82.95 -18.52 -16.15
N VAL A 487 83.51 -18.61 -14.94
CA VAL A 487 82.73 -18.72 -13.69
C VAL A 487 81.73 -17.56 -13.58
N LYS A 488 80.46 -17.90 -13.36
CA LYS A 488 79.37 -16.91 -13.23
C LYS A 488 78.41 -17.33 -12.12
N SER A 489 78.03 -16.36 -11.30
CA SER A 489 76.98 -16.53 -10.29
C SER A 489 75.69 -15.88 -10.77
N PHE A 490 74.58 -16.61 -10.60
CA PHE A 490 73.22 -16.15 -10.82
C PHE A 490 72.52 -16.07 -9.47
N VAL A 491 71.93 -14.91 -9.18
CA VAL A 491 71.17 -14.69 -7.93
C VAL A 491 69.77 -15.30 -8.04
N ALA A 492 69.16 -15.61 -6.90
CA ALA A 492 67.76 -15.98 -6.80
C ALA A 492 66.89 -14.91 -7.49
N GLY A 493 65.86 -15.35 -8.21
CA GLY A 493 65.05 -14.47 -9.04
C GLY A 493 65.59 -14.24 -10.46
N THR A 494 66.79 -14.71 -10.80
CA THR A 494 67.29 -14.64 -12.19
C THR A 494 66.30 -15.34 -13.12
N THR A 495 65.91 -14.66 -14.20
CA THR A 495 64.89 -15.16 -15.14
C THR A 495 65.51 -16.09 -16.18
N ILE A 496 64.88 -17.25 -16.36
CA ILE A 496 65.11 -18.15 -17.50
C ILE A 496 63.85 -18.17 -18.37
N THR A 497 64.03 -18.26 -19.69
CA THR A 497 62.92 -18.18 -20.65
C THR A 497 62.89 -19.41 -21.55
N SER A 498 61.72 -20.04 -21.69
CA SER A 498 61.51 -21.19 -22.58
C SER A 498 61.48 -20.77 -24.05
N PRO A 499 61.51 -21.71 -25.02
CA PRO A 499 61.40 -21.39 -26.44
C PRO A 499 60.05 -20.72 -26.78
N ASP A 500 59.00 -21.05 -26.03
CA ASP A 500 57.65 -20.47 -26.16
C ASP A 500 57.51 -19.11 -25.45
N GLY A 501 58.60 -18.55 -24.92
CA GLY A 501 58.62 -17.25 -24.24
C GLY A 501 58.12 -17.27 -22.79
N LEU A 502 57.91 -18.44 -22.20
CA LEU A 502 57.45 -18.57 -20.80
C LEU A 502 58.60 -18.33 -19.84
N LYS A 503 58.34 -17.55 -18.79
CA LYS A 503 59.36 -17.08 -17.83
C LYS A 503 59.31 -17.86 -16.53
N PHE A 504 60.48 -18.24 -16.05
CA PHE A 504 60.70 -18.89 -14.75
C PHE A 504 61.83 -18.18 -14.01
N THR A 505 61.82 -18.23 -12.69
CA THR A 505 62.82 -17.60 -11.83
C THR A 505 63.55 -18.64 -11.00
N LEU A 506 64.86 -18.48 -10.80
CA LEU A 506 65.64 -19.31 -9.89
C LEU A 506 65.16 -19.16 -8.44
N ASP A 507 65.00 -20.27 -7.73
CA ASP A 507 64.55 -20.26 -6.33
C ASP A 507 65.68 -19.90 -5.34
N ARG A 508 66.95 -20.02 -5.76
CA ARG A 508 68.14 -19.72 -4.95
C ARG A 508 69.32 -19.25 -5.81
N ASP A 509 70.32 -18.67 -5.16
CA ASP A 509 71.60 -18.32 -5.77
C ASP A 509 72.33 -19.59 -6.23
N VAL A 510 72.96 -19.52 -7.40
CA VAL A 510 73.73 -20.63 -7.97
C VAL A 510 74.98 -20.10 -8.68
N SER A 511 76.11 -20.77 -8.48
CA SER A 511 77.36 -20.46 -9.16
C SER A 511 77.75 -21.60 -10.09
N VAL A 512 77.92 -21.30 -11.38
CA VAL A 512 78.36 -22.27 -12.38
C VAL A 512 79.86 -22.08 -12.60
N ALA A 513 80.62 -23.17 -12.47
CA ALA A 513 82.05 -23.17 -12.77
C ALA A 513 82.32 -22.99 -14.28
N SER A 514 83.58 -22.78 -14.65
CA SER A 514 84.00 -22.74 -16.06
C SER A 514 84.06 -24.15 -16.62
N GLY A 515 83.48 -24.36 -17.80
CA GLY A 515 83.59 -25.61 -18.57
C GLY A 515 84.07 -25.34 -19.98
N ASP A 516 84.34 -26.42 -20.74
CA ASP A 516 84.76 -26.36 -22.14
C ASP A 516 83.70 -27.03 -23.05
N ALA A 517 83.76 -26.80 -24.36
CA ALA A 517 82.78 -27.32 -25.32
C ALA A 517 82.64 -28.86 -25.34
N ILE A 518 83.65 -29.60 -24.86
CA ILE A 518 83.65 -31.07 -24.78
C ILE A 518 83.08 -31.55 -23.43
N THR A 519 83.35 -30.81 -22.34
CA THR A 519 82.93 -31.14 -20.97
C THR A 519 82.36 -29.88 -20.30
N PRO A 520 81.09 -29.54 -20.57
CA PRO A 520 80.46 -28.36 -19.98
C PRO A 520 80.28 -28.54 -18.46
N ALA A 521 80.49 -27.46 -17.71
CA ALA A 521 80.22 -27.44 -16.27
C ALA A 521 78.70 -27.39 -16.04
N THR A 522 78.19 -28.19 -15.10
CA THR A 522 76.76 -28.29 -14.84
C THR A 522 76.39 -28.01 -13.38
N VAL A 523 75.24 -27.40 -13.18
CA VAL A 523 74.65 -27.25 -11.84
C VAL A 523 73.12 -27.28 -11.91
N SER A 524 72.50 -28.00 -10.98
CA SER A 524 71.05 -28.13 -10.91
C SER A 524 70.45 -27.18 -9.88
N VAL A 525 69.36 -26.50 -10.25
CA VAL A 525 68.68 -25.50 -9.44
C VAL A 525 67.17 -25.55 -9.65
N GLY A 526 66.42 -25.34 -8.56
CA GLY A 526 64.97 -25.24 -8.58
C GLY A 526 64.49 -23.93 -9.20
N VAL A 527 63.40 -24.02 -9.94
CA VAL A 527 62.77 -22.88 -10.60
C VAL A 527 61.27 -22.88 -10.39
N THR A 528 60.73 -21.67 -10.23
CA THR A 528 59.30 -21.40 -10.14
C THR A 528 58.85 -20.51 -11.30
N ALA A 529 57.70 -20.81 -11.89
CA ALA A 529 57.10 -19.98 -12.95
C ALA A 529 56.84 -18.55 -12.46
N SER A 530 57.07 -17.56 -13.32
CA SER A 530 56.78 -16.16 -12.99
C SER A 530 55.27 -15.92 -12.81
N ASN A 531 54.46 -16.57 -13.65
CA ASN A 531 53.00 -16.47 -13.63
C ASN A 531 52.36 -17.83 -13.28
N ILE A 532 51.13 -17.79 -12.78
CA ILE A 532 50.29 -18.99 -12.58
C ILE A 532 49.84 -19.57 -13.94
N GLY A 533 49.47 -20.84 -13.98
CA GLY A 533 48.84 -21.45 -15.15
C GLY A 533 49.44 -22.76 -15.60
N ALA A 534 48.57 -23.63 -16.13
CA ALA A 534 48.95 -24.94 -16.64
C ALA A 534 49.87 -24.88 -17.86
N THR A 535 49.91 -23.75 -18.57
CA THR A 535 50.84 -23.51 -19.68
C THR A 535 52.31 -23.52 -19.25
N HIS A 536 52.60 -23.31 -17.96
CA HIS A 536 53.95 -23.38 -17.42
C HIS A 536 54.37 -24.81 -17.01
N ASN A 537 53.49 -25.80 -17.19
CA ASN A 537 53.84 -27.22 -17.04
C ASN A 537 54.55 -27.70 -18.32
N LEU A 538 55.87 -27.70 -18.29
CA LEU A 538 56.72 -28.04 -19.44
C LEU A 538 57.15 -29.50 -19.41
N SER A 539 57.20 -30.15 -20.58
CA SER A 539 57.78 -31.49 -20.71
C SER A 539 59.27 -31.51 -20.37
N SER A 540 59.80 -32.68 -19.98
CA SER A 540 61.25 -32.86 -19.83
C SER A 540 61.97 -32.59 -21.15
N GLY A 541 63.24 -32.16 -21.05
CA GLY A 541 64.09 -31.92 -22.21
C GLY A 541 63.98 -30.52 -22.84
N THR A 542 63.15 -29.64 -22.29
CA THR A 542 63.00 -28.24 -22.72
C THR A 542 64.29 -27.46 -22.44
N LYS A 543 64.74 -26.68 -23.42
CA LYS A 543 65.93 -25.81 -23.32
C LYS A 543 65.51 -24.37 -23.05
N PHE A 544 66.22 -23.68 -22.19
CA PHE A 544 65.92 -22.32 -21.73
C PHE A 544 67.12 -21.40 -21.93
N THR A 545 66.82 -20.13 -22.20
CA THR A 545 67.81 -19.05 -22.22
C THR A 545 67.92 -18.43 -20.83
N VAL A 546 69.15 -18.23 -20.33
CA VAL A 546 69.42 -17.72 -18.97
C VAL A 546 69.76 -16.23 -19.02
N ALA A 547 69.04 -15.39 -18.28
CA ALA A 547 69.35 -13.96 -18.09
C ALA A 547 69.59 -13.14 -19.39
N SER A 548 69.00 -13.56 -20.52
CA SER A 548 69.27 -13.00 -21.87
C SER A 548 70.72 -13.12 -22.34
N LEU A 549 71.49 -14.04 -21.76
CA LEU A 549 72.84 -14.37 -22.19
C LEU A 549 72.81 -15.28 -23.42
N SER A 550 73.90 -15.30 -24.18
CA SER A 550 74.00 -16.14 -25.38
C SER A 550 73.86 -17.62 -25.02
N SER A 551 73.01 -18.34 -25.76
CA SER A 551 72.86 -19.80 -25.63
C SER A 551 74.12 -20.57 -26.01
N SER A 552 75.11 -19.92 -26.63
CA SER A 552 76.45 -20.48 -26.86
C SER A 552 77.26 -20.61 -25.57
N ASP A 553 76.99 -19.76 -24.58
CA ASP A 553 77.83 -19.60 -23.38
C ASP A 553 77.17 -20.23 -22.16
N TYR A 554 75.85 -20.01 -22.02
CA TYR A 554 75.02 -20.54 -20.94
C TYR A 554 73.71 -21.09 -21.50
N LEU A 555 73.43 -22.36 -21.21
CA LEU A 555 72.20 -23.03 -21.61
C LEU A 555 71.57 -23.68 -20.39
N ALA A 556 70.27 -23.50 -20.16
CA ALA A 556 69.55 -24.26 -19.14
C ALA A 556 68.69 -25.33 -19.80
N LYS A 557 68.52 -26.48 -19.16
CA LYS A 557 67.64 -27.56 -19.63
C LYS A 557 66.97 -28.22 -18.44
N ASN A 558 65.69 -28.55 -18.54
CA ASN A 558 65.04 -29.37 -17.52
C ASN A 558 65.19 -30.87 -17.83
N ASP A 559 65.65 -31.65 -16.86
CA ASP A 559 65.77 -33.10 -17.00
C ASP A 559 64.44 -33.80 -16.68
N SER A 560 63.62 -33.21 -15.81
CA SER A 560 62.26 -33.65 -15.45
C SER A 560 61.22 -32.63 -15.89
N ALA A 561 59.99 -33.09 -16.16
CA ALA A 561 58.87 -32.21 -16.48
C ALA A 561 58.55 -31.25 -15.32
N PHE A 562 58.13 -30.04 -15.63
CA PHE A 562 57.58 -29.10 -14.65
C PHE A 562 56.10 -29.41 -14.43
N SER A 563 55.66 -29.27 -13.18
CA SER A 563 54.29 -29.58 -12.80
C SER A 563 53.80 -28.65 -11.69
N GLY A 564 52.52 -28.77 -11.35
CA GLY A 564 51.89 -27.97 -10.30
C GLY A 564 51.41 -26.59 -10.76
N GLY A 565 51.55 -26.22 -12.03
CA GLY A 565 50.93 -25.03 -12.59
C GLY A 565 49.44 -25.23 -12.85
N SER A 566 48.60 -24.35 -12.32
CA SER A 566 47.15 -24.35 -12.53
C SER A 566 46.63 -22.92 -12.67
N SER A 567 45.47 -22.74 -13.29
CA SER A 567 44.78 -21.43 -13.36
C SER A 567 43.30 -21.65 -13.55
N ARG A 568 42.48 -20.94 -12.78
CA ARG A 568 41.03 -20.86 -12.91
C ARG A 568 40.55 -19.43 -12.63
N GLU A 569 39.40 -19.07 -13.19
CA GLU A 569 38.72 -17.85 -12.75
C GLU A 569 38.00 -18.09 -11.43
N ALA A 570 38.12 -17.15 -10.50
CA ALA A 570 37.38 -17.11 -9.25
C ALA A 570 36.62 -15.79 -9.13
N THR A 571 35.43 -15.87 -8.52
CA THR A 571 34.66 -14.70 -8.13
C THR A 571 35.19 -14.18 -6.81
N ILE A 572 35.46 -12.88 -6.74
CA ILE A 572 36.00 -12.21 -5.55
C ILE A 572 35.13 -11.04 -5.11
N VAL A 573 35.14 -10.77 -3.82
CA VAL A 573 34.45 -9.62 -3.25
C VAL A 573 35.18 -8.33 -3.58
N THR A 574 34.49 -7.37 -4.19
CA THR A 574 35.06 -6.04 -4.45
C THR A 574 34.64 -5.02 -3.38
N LYS A 575 35.39 -3.92 -3.28
CA LYS A 575 35.02 -2.79 -2.42
C LYS A 575 33.68 -2.18 -2.84
N ALA A 576 33.42 -2.11 -4.15
CA ALA A 576 32.15 -1.65 -4.70
C ALA A 576 30.96 -2.54 -4.27
N ASP A 577 31.15 -3.86 -4.19
CA ASP A 577 30.10 -4.77 -3.71
C ASP A 577 29.75 -4.51 -2.24
N GLN A 578 30.76 -4.31 -1.38
CA GLN A 578 30.56 -3.96 0.03
C GLN A 578 29.89 -2.59 0.22
N ASP A 579 30.29 -1.59 -0.56
CA ASP A 579 29.75 -0.23 -0.46
C ASP A 579 28.29 -0.19 -0.97
N ARG A 580 28.00 -0.87 -2.08
CA ARG A 580 26.62 -1.05 -2.57
C ARG A 580 25.76 -1.75 -1.52
N LEU A 581 26.23 -2.85 -0.92
CA LEU A 581 25.46 -3.57 0.10
C LEU A 581 25.22 -2.72 1.35
N SER A 582 26.20 -1.89 1.72
CA SER A 582 26.05 -0.95 2.83
C SER A 582 25.00 0.11 2.54
N ALA A 583 25.05 0.73 1.36
CA ALA A 583 24.10 1.76 0.96
C ALA A 583 22.66 1.20 0.90
N THR A 584 22.49 0.00 0.32
CA THR A 584 21.18 -0.66 0.26
C THR A 584 20.64 -0.99 1.66
N LEU A 585 21.44 -1.60 2.53
CA LEU A 585 20.99 -1.95 3.88
C LEU A 585 20.72 -0.68 4.72
N SER A 586 21.55 0.37 4.61
CA SER A 586 21.30 1.63 5.31
C SER A 586 20.00 2.30 4.87
N ALA A 587 19.65 2.26 3.58
CA ALA A 587 18.38 2.77 3.08
C ALA A 587 17.18 1.97 3.64
N GLU A 588 17.29 0.64 3.69
CA GLU A 588 16.26 -0.23 4.27
C GLU A 588 16.06 0.01 5.77
N LEU A 589 17.16 0.13 6.54
CA LEU A 589 17.09 0.44 7.96
C LEU A 589 16.55 1.85 8.21
N SER A 590 16.83 2.82 7.34
CA SER A 590 16.29 4.18 7.45
C SER A 590 14.79 4.22 7.22
N ALA A 591 14.27 3.48 6.23
CA ALA A 591 12.84 3.38 5.98
C ALA A 591 12.12 2.73 7.18
N LYS A 592 12.70 1.65 7.71
CA LYS A 592 12.17 0.97 8.90
C LYS A 592 12.20 1.86 10.14
N ALA A 593 13.29 2.59 10.36
CA ALA A 593 13.39 3.53 11.47
C ALA A 593 12.34 4.64 11.39
N GLN A 594 12.00 5.13 10.20
CA GLN A 594 10.93 6.12 10.03
C GLN A 594 9.57 5.54 10.45
N GLU A 595 9.26 4.31 10.07
CA GLU A 595 8.04 3.61 10.50
C GLU A 595 8.00 3.42 12.01
N ASP A 596 9.11 2.95 12.61
CA ASP A 596 9.19 2.67 14.04
C ASP A 596 9.20 3.95 14.90
N LEU A 597 9.80 5.05 14.42
CA LEU A 597 9.70 6.37 15.04
C LEU A 597 8.26 6.89 14.98
N GLN A 598 7.57 6.72 13.86
CA GLN A 598 6.18 7.13 13.70
C GLN A 598 5.23 6.31 14.59
N ALA A 599 5.50 5.01 14.77
CA ALA A 599 4.75 4.13 15.67
C ALA A 599 4.92 4.47 17.15
N LYS A 600 6.06 5.08 17.54
CA LYS A 600 6.37 5.48 18.92
C LYS A 600 5.92 6.89 19.29
N LEU A 601 5.31 7.65 18.37
CA LEU A 601 4.81 9.00 18.64
C LEU A 601 3.69 8.98 19.67
N ALA A 602 3.77 9.87 20.67
CA ALA A 602 2.66 10.09 21.58
C ALA A 602 1.50 10.85 20.89
N PRO A 603 0.27 10.81 21.43
CA PRO A 603 -0.84 11.63 20.93
C PRO A 603 -0.45 13.12 20.87
N ALA A 604 -0.80 13.81 19.78
CA ALA A 604 -0.47 15.22 19.54
C ALA A 604 1.03 15.55 19.40
N GLN A 605 1.86 14.56 19.04
CA GLN A 605 3.24 14.79 18.59
C GLN A 605 3.37 14.56 17.08
N THR A 606 4.24 15.33 16.44
CA THR A 606 4.57 15.20 15.02
C THR A 606 6.06 15.01 14.83
N LEU A 607 6.45 13.99 14.06
CA LEU A 607 7.84 13.74 13.66
C LEU A 607 8.22 14.60 12.47
N LEU A 608 9.42 15.17 12.48
CA LEU A 608 10.02 15.87 11.35
C LEU A 608 10.80 14.88 10.47
N PRO A 609 10.29 14.51 9.27
CA PRO A 609 10.90 13.45 8.46
C PRO A 609 12.32 13.78 8.00
N THR A 610 12.57 15.06 7.72
CA THR A 610 13.86 15.58 7.23
C THR A 610 14.88 15.84 8.35
N ALA A 611 14.49 15.68 9.62
CA ALA A 611 15.35 15.87 10.78
C ALA A 611 15.67 14.53 11.48
N ILE A 612 15.73 13.45 10.72
CA ILE A 612 16.20 12.14 11.21
C ILE A 612 17.70 12.03 10.92
N THR A 613 18.49 12.02 11.98
CA THR A 613 19.93 11.74 11.90
C THR A 613 20.18 10.26 12.14
N SER A 614 21.19 9.69 11.46
CA SER A 614 21.55 8.29 11.60
C SER A 614 23.03 8.12 11.93
N GLU A 615 23.32 7.13 12.77
CA GLU A 615 24.66 6.78 13.20
C GLU A 615 24.84 5.26 13.12
N VAL A 616 25.93 4.79 12.50
CA VAL A 616 26.22 3.36 12.41
C VAL A 616 26.91 2.92 13.71
N SER A 617 26.23 2.12 14.52
CA SER A 617 26.77 1.62 15.79
C SER A 617 27.59 0.34 15.63
N LYS A 618 27.17 -0.56 14.72
CA LYS A 618 27.91 -1.79 14.39
C LYS A 618 27.82 -2.11 12.89
N LYS A 619 28.92 -2.58 12.31
CA LYS A 619 29.00 -2.99 10.90
C LYS A 619 29.99 -4.14 10.74
N LYS A 620 29.54 -5.29 10.22
CA LYS A 620 30.39 -6.47 10.02
C LYS A 620 30.06 -7.17 8.71
N PHE A 621 31.07 -7.35 7.87
CA PHE A 621 30.96 -8.19 6.67
C PHE A 621 31.39 -9.63 6.97
N SER A 622 30.81 -10.59 6.27
CA SER A 622 31.23 -11.99 6.35
C SER A 622 32.50 -12.31 5.55
N LYS A 623 32.90 -11.43 4.62
CA LYS A 623 34.08 -11.58 3.76
C LYS A 623 34.77 -10.23 3.52
N ASP A 624 36.09 -10.26 3.51
CA ASP A 624 36.93 -9.11 3.20
C ASP A 624 37.02 -8.84 1.70
N VAL A 625 37.51 -7.66 1.32
CA VAL A 625 37.82 -7.33 -0.07
C VAL A 625 38.90 -8.28 -0.59
N ASP A 626 38.80 -8.69 -1.86
CA ASP A 626 39.64 -9.69 -2.54
C ASP A 626 39.47 -11.15 -2.06
N ALA A 627 38.60 -11.42 -1.08
CA ALA A 627 38.29 -12.77 -0.67
C ALA A 627 37.50 -13.52 -1.77
N GLU A 628 37.86 -14.77 -2.03
CA GLU A 628 37.14 -15.65 -2.94
C GLU A 628 35.79 -16.08 -2.32
N ALA A 629 34.70 -15.61 -2.92
CA ALA A 629 33.34 -15.96 -2.53
C ALA A 629 32.37 -15.53 -3.63
N GLU A 630 31.30 -16.31 -3.84
CA GLU A 630 30.19 -15.93 -4.73
C GLU A 630 29.21 -14.97 -4.07
N THR A 631 29.12 -15.04 -2.73
CA THR A 631 28.18 -14.25 -1.93
C THR A 631 28.89 -13.61 -0.75
N LEU A 632 28.40 -12.45 -0.34
CA LEU A 632 28.82 -11.75 0.87
C LEU A 632 27.58 -11.37 1.68
N SER A 633 27.71 -11.25 2.99
CA SER A 633 26.65 -10.78 3.88
C SER A 633 27.16 -9.64 4.74
N LEU A 634 26.25 -8.75 5.11
CA LEU A 634 26.50 -7.61 5.96
C LEU A 634 25.51 -7.61 7.11
N ASP A 635 26.03 -7.62 8.33
CA ASP A 635 25.29 -7.37 9.56
C ASP A 635 25.54 -5.91 9.97
N MET A 636 24.46 -5.15 10.14
CA MET A 636 24.53 -3.73 10.48
C MET A 636 23.53 -3.37 11.58
N THR A 637 23.97 -2.52 12.51
CA THR A 637 23.12 -1.86 13.49
C THR A 637 23.27 -0.35 13.31
N MET A 638 22.15 0.35 13.20
CA MET A 638 22.08 1.80 13.03
C MET A 638 21.18 2.41 14.10
N ASN A 639 21.65 3.47 14.74
CA ASN A 639 20.87 4.27 15.66
C ASN A 639 20.32 5.48 14.90
N PHE A 640 19.03 5.74 15.05
CA PHE A 640 18.35 6.87 14.42
C PHE A 640 17.83 7.80 15.51
N LYS A 641 18.02 9.10 15.31
CA LYS A 641 17.46 10.15 16.17
C LYS A 641 16.61 11.08 15.33
N GLY A 642 15.29 11.05 15.55
CA GLY A 642 14.33 11.96 14.93
C GLY A 642 14.00 13.12 15.87
N VAL A 643 13.68 14.29 15.29
CA VAL A 643 13.14 15.42 16.05
C VAL A 643 11.61 15.41 15.98
N ILE A 644 10.97 15.48 17.14
CA ILE A 644 9.51 15.56 17.28
C ILE A 644 9.12 16.90 17.91
N PHE A 645 7.90 17.39 17.65
CA PHE A 645 7.36 18.59 18.27
C PHE A 645 5.87 18.43 18.61
N SER A 646 5.35 19.28 19.51
CA SER A 646 3.95 19.30 19.92
C SER A 646 3.06 19.97 18.87
N THR A 647 2.09 19.22 18.35
CA THR A 647 1.06 19.71 17.43
C THR A 647 0.22 20.82 18.10
N GLY A 648 -0.03 20.69 19.41
CA GLY A 648 -0.80 21.69 20.17
C GLY A 648 -0.10 23.03 20.30
N GLU A 649 1.22 23.03 20.53
CA GLU A 649 2.02 24.27 20.56
C GLU A 649 2.00 24.97 19.20
N ALA A 650 2.18 24.21 18.11
CA ALA A 650 2.14 24.75 16.76
C ALA A 650 0.76 25.38 16.44
N ILE A 651 -0.35 24.68 16.71
CA ILE A 651 -1.71 25.22 16.49
C ILE A 651 -1.95 26.48 17.34
N GLY A 652 -1.43 26.51 18.58
CA GLY A 652 -1.50 27.68 19.45
C GLY A 652 -0.86 28.92 18.82
N LEU A 653 0.29 28.75 18.16
CA LEU A 653 0.96 29.84 17.44
C LEU A 653 0.14 30.32 16.23
N PHE A 654 -0.42 29.41 15.44
CA PHE A 654 -1.30 29.79 14.32
C PHE A 654 -2.51 30.60 14.80
N LYS A 655 -3.14 30.18 15.91
CA LYS A 655 -4.27 30.92 16.50
C LYS A 655 -3.88 32.33 16.94
N GLN A 656 -2.67 32.51 17.48
CA GLN A 656 -2.19 33.81 17.92
C GLN A 656 -1.85 34.73 16.73
N GLU A 657 -1.11 34.23 15.75
CA GLU A 657 -0.65 34.99 14.59
C GLU A 657 -1.81 35.46 13.70
N PHE A 658 -2.74 34.56 13.39
CA PHE A 658 -3.87 34.83 12.48
C PHE A 658 -5.16 35.15 13.24
N SER A 659 -5.06 35.67 14.47
CA SER A 659 -6.21 36.01 15.30
C SER A 659 -7.13 37.07 14.66
N SER A 660 -6.58 37.94 13.79
CA SER A 660 -7.34 38.93 13.02
C SER A 660 -8.20 38.34 11.90
N ASP A 661 -7.83 37.15 11.41
CA ASP A 661 -8.44 36.52 10.24
C ASP A 661 -9.61 35.60 10.65
N ILE A 662 -9.72 35.30 11.95
CA ILE A 662 -10.83 34.56 12.54
C ILE A 662 -12.02 35.53 12.68
N PRO A 663 -13.16 35.31 11.99
CA PRO A 663 -14.32 36.17 12.11
C PRO A 663 -14.89 36.17 13.54
N ASP A 664 -15.45 37.32 13.96
CA ASP A 664 -16.09 37.44 15.27
C ASP A 664 -17.13 36.35 15.50
N GLY A 665 -17.07 35.72 16.69
CA GLY A 665 -17.97 34.63 17.07
C GLY A 665 -17.62 33.28 16.45
N TYR A 666 -16.41 33.08 15.91
CA TYR A 666 -15.88 31.77 15.50
C TYR A 666 -14.66 31.37 16.35
N THR A 667 -14.43 30.07 16.50
CA THR A 667 -13.22 29.50 17.10
C THR A 667 -12.64 28.41 16.22
N LEU A 668 -11.31 28.29 16.25
CA LEU A 668 -10.59 27.17 15.64
C LEU A 668 -11.00 25.86 16.33
N THR A 669 -11.20 24.79 15.55
CA THR A 669 -11.48 23.44 16.05
C THR A 669 -10.18 22.60 16.01
N PRO A 670 -9.44 22.44 17.12
CA PRO A 670 -8.17 21.72 17.12
C PRO A 670 -8.31 20.25 16.72
N GLU A 671 -9.46 19.64 17.00
CA GLU A 671 -9.76 18.23 16.68
C GLU A 671 -9.93 17.96 15.18
N GLU A 672 -10.34 18.98 14.41
CA GLU A 672 -10.44 18.93 12.94
C GLU A 672 -9.26 19.64 12.25
N SER A 673 -8.17 19.89 12.99
CA SER A 673 -6.98 20.56 12.46
C SER A 673 -5.97 19.55 11.94
N SER A 674 -5.47 19.77 10.73
CA SER A 674 -4.36 19.03 10.13
C SER A 674 -3.18 19.97 9.90
N LEU A 675 -1.99 19.52 10.30
CA LEU A 675 -0.73 20.23 10.09
C LEU A 675 0.04 19.52 8.99
N THR A 676 0.44 20.28 7.97
CA THR A 676 1.29 19.84 6.87
C THR A 676 2.62 20.54 6.96
N VAL A 677 3.72 19.80 6.79
CA VAL A 677 5.06 20.38 6.71
C VAL A 677 5.42 20.54 5.23
N HIS A 678 5.52 21.77 4.74
CA HIS A 678 5.83 22.06 3.33
C HIS A 678 7.34 22.02 3.07
N GLN A 679 8.12 22.65 3.94
CA GLN A 679 9.58 22.68 3.85
C GLN A 679 10.24 22.59 5.22
N VAL A 680 11.44 22.01 5.25
CA VAL A 680 12.29 21.91 6.43
C VAL A 680 13.69 22.34 6.06
N THR A 681 14.21 23.39 6.69
CA THR A 681 15.57 23.87 6.49
C THR A 681 16.32 23.81 7.81
N VAL A 682 17.48 23.13 7.83
CA VAL A 682 18.34 23.07 9.01
C VAL A 682 19.44 24.13 8.88
N ASP A 683 19.49 25.10 9.78
CA ASP A 683 20.57 26.09 9.82
C ASP A 683 21.86 25.48 10.41
N LYS A 684 23.01 26.05 10.06
CA LYS A 684 24.35 25.65 10.52
C LYS A 684 24.51 25.70 12.05
N LYS A 685 23.59 26.37 12.76
CA LYS A 685 23.53 26.47 14.22
C LYS A 685 22.62 25.42 14.88
N GLY A 686 22.03 24.51 14.12
CA GLY A 686 21.14 23.46 14.62
C GLY A 686 19.69 23.90 14.85
N ALA A 687 19.31 25.12 14.44
CA ALA A 687 17.92 25.56 14.43
C ALA A 687 17.21 25.02 13.18
N ILE A 688 16.05 24.38 13.37
CA ILE A 688 15.27 23.81 12.27
C ILE A 688 14.15 24.78 11.92
N LYS A 689 14.20 25.40 10.75
CA LYS A 689 13.13 26.23 10.20
C LYS A 689 12.13 25.34 9.46
N LEU A 690 10.85 25.56 9.70
CA LEU A 690 9.74 24.81 9.15
C LEU A 690 8.74 25.75 8.51
N ASP A 691 8.37 25.46 7.27
CA ASP A 691 7.18 26.04 6.67
C ASP A 691 6.02 25.11 6.94
N LEU A 692 5.13 25.51 7.87
CA LEU A 692 3.96 24.73 8.23
C LEU A 692 2.71 25.31 7.56
N GLY A 693 1.87 24.43 7.03
CA GLY A 693 0.50 24.73 6.63
C GLY A 693 -0.46 24.15 7.67
N LEU A 694 -1.34 24.99 8.20
CA LEU A 694 -2.46 24.57 9.02
C LEU A 694 -3.71 24.61 8.14
N SER A 695 -4.34 23.44 7.96
CA SER A 695 -5.70 23.35 7.41
C SER A 695 -6.64 22.92 8.52
N SER A 696 -7.57 23.81 8.86
CA SER A 696 -8.51 23.64 9.96
C SER A 696 -9.88 24.17 9.57
N LYS A 697 -10.86 23.92 10.43
CA LYS A 697 -12.20 24.49 10.31
C LYS A 697 -12.54 25.35 11.51
N LEU A 698 -13.25 26.44 11.24
CA LEU A 698 -13.79 27.35 12.23
C LEU A 698 -15.24 26.98 12.53
N ALA A 699 -15.52 26.69 13.79
CA ALA A 699 -16.86 26.50 14.31
C ALA A 699 -17.38 27.81 14.92
N PRO A 700 -18.65 28.17 14.70
CA PRO A 700 -19.24 29.32 15.38
C PRO A 700 -19.36 29.03 16.88
N HIS A 701 -18.97 30.00 17.69
CA HIS A 701 -19.14 29.97 19.14
C HIS A 701 -20.60 30.29 19.48
N LEU A 702 -21.35 29.26 19.88
CA LEU A 702 -22.75 29.38 20.25
C LEU A 702 -22.93 29.35 21.76
N ASN A 703 -23.58 30.37 22.31
CA ASN A 703 -24.09 30.32 23.68
C ASN A 703 -25.38 29.48 23.72
N LEU A 704 -25.27 28.23 24.18
CA LEU A 704 -26.38 27.28 24.24
C LEU A 704 -27.48 27.73 25.22
N GLU A 705 -27.14 28.42 26.31
CA GLU A 705 -28.11 28.90 27.30
C GLU A 705 -28.98 30.04 26.74
N ASP A 706 -28.36 30.93 25.97
CA ASP A 706 -29.07 32.00 25.25
C ASP A 706 -29.96 31.41 24.15
N ALA A 707 -29.46 30.41 23.42
CA ALA A 707 -30.23 29.72 22.39
C ALA A 707 -31.46 29.00 22.99
N GLN A 708 -31.31 28.30 24.12
CA GLN A 708 -32.42 27.67 24.87
C GLN A 708 -33.47 28.70 25.30
N SER A 709 -33.01 29.82 25.85
CA SER A 709 -33.88 30.91 26.30
C SER A 709 -34.67 31.54 25.14
N ARG A 710 -34.06 31.60 23.94
CA ARG A 710 -34.70 32.15 22.73
C ARG A 710 -35.75 31.23 22.12
N VAL A 711 -35.80 29.94 22.46
CA VAL A 711 -36.78 28.98 21.88
C VAL A 711 -37.85 28.50 22.86
N THR A 712 -37.65 28.74 24.16
CA THR A 712 -38.60 28.35 25.21
C THR A 712 -39.98 28.95 24.96
N GLY A 713 -41.03 28.13 24.96
CA GLY A 713 -42.41 28.58 24.77
C GLY A 713 -42.76 29.13 23.38
N LYS A 714 -41.84 29.05 22.41
CA LYS A 714 -42.09 29.49 21.02
C LYS A 714 -42.66 28.34 20.18
N SER A 715 -43.41 28.67 19.13
CA SER A 715 -43.78 27.67 18.12
C SER A 715 -42.54 27.14 17.38
N ILE A 716 -42.56 25.91 16.86
CA ILE A 716 -41.46 25.35 16.07
C ILE A 716 -41.03 26.31 14.94
N LYS A 717 -41.99 26.96 14.26
CA LYS A 717 -41.69 27.93 13.20
C LYS A 717 -40.92 29.16 13.72
N GLN A 718 -41.34 29.71 14.85
CA GLN A 718 -40.68 30.85 15.49
C GLN A 718 -39.33 30.48 16.10
N ALA A 719 -39.20 29.26 16.64
CA ALA A 719 -37.96 28.73 17.16
C ALA A 719 -36.93 28.52 16.05
N LYS A 720 -37.33 27.89 14.94
CA LYS A 720 -36.48 27.76 13.75
C LYS A 720 -36.04 29.13 13.23
N ALA A 721 -36.95 30.08 13.07
CA ALA A 721 -36.61 31.44 12.65
C ALA A 721 -35.65 32.17 13.61
N SER A 722 -35.80 31.97 14.92
CA SER A 722 -34.92 32.57 15.93
C SER A 722 -33.52 31.95 15.91
N LEU A 723 -33.42 30.64 15.70
CA LEU A 723 -32.16 29.91 15.67
C LEU A 723 -31.42 30.06 14.33
N SER A 724 -32.14 30.25 13.21
CA SER A 724 -31.53 30.55 11.91
C SER A 724 -30.81 31.90 11.88
N SER A 725 -31.05 32.78 12.86
CA SER A 725 -30.33 34.05 13.01
C SER A 725 -28.95 33.90 13.68
N LEU A 726 -28.64 32.72 14.22
CA LEU A 726 -27.34 32.44 14.82
C LEU A 726 -26.28 32.19 13.73
N PRO A 727 -25.04 32.64 13.94
CA PRO A 727 -23.97 32.47 12.95
C PRO A 727 -23.69 30.98 12.70
N GLY A 728 -23.62 30.60 11.43
CA GLY A 728 -23.20 29.26 11.00
C GLY A 728 -24.24 28.14 11.16
N VAL A 729 -25.51 28.42 11.47
CA VAL A 729 -26.57 27.38 11.51
C VAL A 729 -27.08 27.08 10.09
N SER A 730 -26.88 25.85 9.59
CA SER A 730 -27.34 25.40 8.27
C SER A 730 -28.68 24.66 8.33
N HIS A 731 -28.86 23.78 9.33
CA HIS A 731 -30.10 23.02 9.51
C HIS A 731 -30.56 23.01 10.97
N ILE A 732 -31.88 22.98 11.17
CA ILE A 732 -32.50 22.94 12.50
C ILE A 732 -33.59 21.88 12.50
N ASP A 733 -33.34 20.81 13.26
CA ASP A 733 -34.35 19.80 13.55
C ASP A 733 -34.88 19.93 14.98
N VAL A 734 -36.17 19.68 15.15
CA VAL A 734 -36.84 19.80 16.45
C VAL A 734 -37.69 18.56 16.69
N THR A 735 -37.29 17.76 17.67
CA THR A 735 -38.00 16.54 18.07
C THR A 735 -38.64 16.74 19.43
N ILE A 736 -39.91 16.37 19.58
CA ILE A 736 -40.66 16.46 20.84
C ILE A 736 -41.04 15.06 21.31
N THR A 737 -40.74 14.78 22.57
CA THR A 737 -40.97 13.49 23.22
C THR A 737 -41.91 13.67 24.42
N PRO A 738 -42.96 12.83 24.57
CA PRO A 738 -43.37 11.73 23.69
C PRO A 738 -44.11 12.16 22.41
N ARG A 739 -43.98 11.36 21.33
CA ARG A 739 -44.50 11.66 19.97
C ARG A 739 -46.01 11.92 19.90
N ILE A 740 -46.78 11.52 20.91
CA ILE A 740 -48.21 11.85 20.98
C ILE A 740 -48.45 13.36 20.96
N PHE A 741 -47.61 14.16 21.63
CA PHE A 741 -47.73 15.61 21.68
C PHE A 741 -47.40 16.29 20.34
N GLN A 742 -46.71 15.60 19.44
CA GLN A 742 -46.42 16.07 18.09
C GLN A 742 -47.66 16.01 17.17
N LYS A 743 -48.66 15.17 17.49
CA LYS A 743 -49.87 14.96 16.66
C LYS A 743 -51.09 15.75 17.12
N PHE A 744 -51.17 16.12 18.41
CA PHE A 744 -52.36 16.78 18.97
C PHE A 744 -52.31 18.31 18.92
N ILE A 745 -51.17 18.89 18.55
CA ILE A 745 -50.97 20.33 18.58
C ILE A 745 -50.48 20.80 17.20
N ASP A 746 -51.42 21.16 16.33
CA ASP A 746 -51.16 21.78 15.03
C ASP A 746 -50.43 23.15 15.15
N ALA A 747 -50.34 23.68 16.38
CA ALA A 747 -49.48 24.78 16.78
C ALA A 747 -48.39 24.27 17.74
N THR A 748 -47.47 23.45 17.25
CA THR A 748 -46.47 22.76 18.07
C THR A 748 -45.55 23.79 18.75
N VAL A 749 -45.79 24.08 20.03
CA VAL A 749 -45.02 25.00 20.87
C VAL A 749 -43.99 24.20 21.65
N LEU A 750 -42.75 24.71 21.73
CA LEU A 750 -41.71 24.13 22.58
C LEU A 750 -42.09 24.26 24.07
N PRO A 751 -41.62 23.34 24.94
CA PRO A 751 -41.90 23.37 26.37
C PRO A 751 -41.67 24.76 26.99
N TRP A 752 -42.54 25.17 27.91
CA TRP A 752 -42.38 26.43 28.65
C TRP A 752 -41.29 26.34 29.74
N LYS A 753 -40.90 25.13 30.14
CA LYS A 753 -39.83 24.89 31.09
C LYS A 753 -38.49 24.73 30.34
N LYS A 754 -37.51 25.58 30.65
CA LYS A 754 -36.17 25.56 30.02
C LYS A 754 -35.48 24.20 30.15
N ASP A 755 -35.54 23.59 31.34
CA ASP A 755 -34.93 22.27 31.61
C ASP A 755 -35.47 21.13 30.74
N ASN A 756 -36.64 21.32 30.12
CA ASN A 756 -37.25 20.36 29.21
C ASN A 756 -36.78 20.56 27.75
N ILE A 757 -35.88 21.50 27.48
CA ILE A 757 -35.32 21.77 26.15
C ILE A 757 -33.83 21.47 26.14
N GLN A 758 -33.45 20.43 25.40
CA GLN A 758 -32.05 20.09 25.16
C GLN A 758 -31.64 20.62 23.78
N ILE A 759 -30.50 21.32 23.69
CA ILE A 759 -29.92 21.72 22.41
C ILE A 759 -28.69 20.84 22.16
N GLU A 760 -28.69 20.17 21.02
CA GLU A 760 -27.56 19.36 20.53
C GLU A 760 -26.97 20.05 19.31
N VAL A 761 -25.65 20.09 19.24
CA VAL A 761 -24.91 20.70 18.14
C VAL A 761 -24.18 19.61 17.38
N ILE A 762 -24.36 19.58 16.07
CA ILE A 762 -23.70 18.65 15.15
C ILE A 762 -23.04 19.48 14.05
N THR A 763 -21.84 19.11 13.63
CA THR A 763 -21.15 19.74 12.50
C THR A 763 -21.53 19.04 11.19
N GLU A 764 -21.59 19.79 10.09
CA GLU A 764 -21.90 19.28 8.75
C GLU A 764 -20.76 18.48 8.11
#